data_AF-A0A225WCX0-F1
#
_entry.id   AF-A0A225WCX0-F1
#
_cell.length_a   1.000
_cell.length_b   1.000
_cell.length_c   1.000
_cell.angle_alpha   90.00
_cell.angle_beta   90.00
_cell.angle_gamma   90.00
#
_symmetry.space_group_name_H-M   'P 1'
#
loop_
_entity.id
_entity.type
_entity.pdbx_description
1 polymer ?
#
loop_
_entity_poly.entity_id
_entity_poly.type
_entity_poly.pdbx_seq_one_letter_code
_entity_poly.pdbx_strand_id
1 'polypeptide(L)'
;MHTFLSYIFNPDELRGTLRAQWTQVLDAQFVETQIIDKMLSFKPDIDKLLNSDANLSSAKQPTVPVAPNITQPKPRRVAVPIRIPREIKANPVPASLNKLSLAGLQTQQKARKDRIKAEVASKYSSSDEFQFATAARGSNLEAVREEVEREREAALQFDFKAKSVPRPSTSASTKEVRLTAAAILREDALYKRKQEQEAALIRAYESELRDPLEFYRWQANMQQQDEENWRREVEKRRLEMVQAQHDAIEAQRQTKLENREVALDMKERAKRRAAEREQEENDLIEKYRQLTEEVKRVRDTAPREAEALVREENAKQRDALQEFLAAERQRKAEQDAKEQAAREDLIRQIRALDRVHRERVAVFDPTETAQLGLLQEMSLAELRERLRVRHEEQKRWEESRREEIITDKQEKNADLLDKATSAARRRRLTASANAAVRSKKKALAAAREMEEQAIRRKNNLELAEKLKRQRDERTQQTEKLRLETEEMATRRRFLGAAKNMLEENHFDQLKRGFEREAKKRQETHQLESITKENVQAQEKRMKDAFRERQRLAKQEEEQERAQIYARAKEDAKRRDREEDETLRALVRHEQQRYSHARGTLQARNMYATKQTQNMTAQARILSASRTKPQPKATVTCPSNQEPIA
;
A
#
# COMPACT_ATOMS: atom_id res chain seq x y z
N MET A 1 20.62 34.68 36.76
CA MET A 1 22.04 34.27 36.79
C MET A 1 22.96 35.46 37.00
N HIS A 2 22.91 36.51 36.17
CA HIS A 2 23.73 37.73 36.32
C HIS A 2 23.62 38.40 37.71
N THR A 3 22.40 38.58 38.23
CA THR A 3 22.15 39.19 39.56
C THR A 3 22.72 38.37 40.72
N PHE A 4 22.68 37.04 40.62
CA PHE A 4 23.22 36.14 41.64
C PHE A 4 24.75 36.13 41.64
N LEU A 5 25.37 36.06 40.45
CA LEU A 5 26.84 36.06 40.31
C LEU A 5 27.44 37.40 40.72
N SER A 6 26.80 38.52 40.36
CA SER A 6 27.23 39.86 40.81
C SER A 6 27.14 40.02 42.33
N TYR A 7 26.13 39.45 42.98
CA TYR A 7 26.01 39.49 44.44
C TYR A 7 27.06 38.61 45.14
N ILE A 8 27.21 37.34 44.72
CA ILE A 8 28.07 36.37 45.42
C ILE A 8 29.58 36.59 45.18
N PHE A 9 29.97 37.31 44.12
CA PHE A 9 31.36 37.71 43.84
C PHE A 9 31.63 39.20 44.11
N ASN A 10 30.77 39.85 44.89
CA ASN A 10 31.01 41.19 45.42
C ASN A 10 31.96 41.11 46.63
N PRO A 11 33.14 41.75 46.61
CA PRO A 11 34.10 41.68 47.71
C PRO A 11 33.53 42.20 49.05
N ASP A 12 32.65 43.19 49.01
CA ASP A 12 32.09 43.81 50.22
C ASP A 12 31.10 42.88 50.92
N GLU A 13 30.27 42.17 50.15
CA GLU A 13 29.33 41.17 50.66
C GLU A 13 30.05 39.88 51.10
N LEU A 14 31.06 39.46 50.35
CA LEU A 14 31.87 38.27 50.67
C LEU A 14 32.61 38.41 51.99
N ARG A 15 33.26 39.56 52.23
CA ARG A 15 34.01 39.82 53.47
C ARG A 15 33.14 40.37 54.61
N GLY A 16 31.93 40.82 54.31
CA GLY A 16 30.97 41.35 55.26
C GLY A 16 29.95 40.30 55.72
N THR A 17 28.79 40.31 55.07
CA THR A 17 27.61 39.52 55.47
C THR A 17 27.83 38.02 55.35
N LEU A 18 28.44 37.56 54.25
CA LEU A 18 28.63 36.13 53.97
C LEU A 18 29.71 35.52 54.86
N ARG A 19 30.84 36.23 55.05
CA ARG A 19 31.88 35.82 55.99
C ARG A 19 31.31 35.60 57.38
N ALA A 20 30.55 36.56 57.90
CA ALA A 20 29.97 36.49 59.24
C ALA A 20 29.07 35.27 59.43
N GLN A 21 28.23 34.95 58.42
CA GLN A 21 27.34 33.78 58.44
C GLN A 21 28.12 32.47 58.34
N TRP A 22 29.13 32.39 57.46
CA TRP A 22 29.91 31.16 57.29
C TRP A 22 30.80 30.86 58.49
N THR A 23 31.32 31.88 59.17
CA THR A 23 32.08 31.69 60.42
C THR A 23 31.25 31.23 61.61
N GLN A 24 29.91 31.21 61.53
CA GLN A 24 29.08 30.57 62.56
C GLN A 24 29.15 29.05 62.52
N VAL A 25 29.48 28.48 61.35
CA VAL A 25 29.45 27.03 61.10
C VAL A 25 30.85 26.47 60.84
N LEU A 26 31.76 27.27 60.26
CA LEU A 26 33.11 26.86 59.85
C LEU A 26 34.17 27.75 60.52
N ASP A 27 35.39 27.22 60.66
CA ASP A 27 36.50 27.96 61.24
C ASP A 27 36.88 29.21 60.41
N ALA A 28 37.17 30.32 61.09
CA ALA A 28 37.45 31.61 60.47
C ALA A 28 38.67 31.58 59.54
N GLN A 29 39.72 30.83 59.89
CA GLN A 29 40.89 30.68 59.03
C GLN A 29 40.57 29.90 57.75
N PHE A 30 39.71 28.88 57.85
CA PHE A 30 39.28 28.09 56.70
C PHE A 30 38.37 28.90 55.76
N VAL A 31 37.43 29.67 56.31
CA VAL A 31 36.52 30.52 55.52
C VAL A 31 37.30 31.59 54.75
N GLU A 32 38.26 32.26 55.38
CA GLU A 32 39.05 33.30 54.69
C GLU A 32 39.91 32.69 53.57
N THR A 33 40.72 31.67 53.91
CA THR A 33 41.76 31.16 52.99
C THR A 33 41.25 30.20 51.92
N GLN A 34 40.31 29.32 52.28
CA GLN A 34 39.84 28.27 51.36
C GLN A 34 38.58 28.67 50.60
N ILE A 35 37.78 29.61 51.11
CA ILE A 35 36.52 30.03 50.49
C ILE A 35 36.66 31.43 49.91
N ILE A 36 36.84 32.46 50.74
CA ILE A 36 36.80 33.86 50.30
C ILE A 36 37.94 34.17 49.33
N ASP A 37 39.20 33.88 49.69
CA ASP A 37 40.35 34.21 48.85
C ASP A 37 40.33 33.45 47.52
N LYS A 38 39.88 32.18 47.53
CA LYS A 38 39.70 31.41 46.29
C LYS A 38 38.58 31.97 45.43
N MET A 39 37.45 32.39 46.02
CA MET A 39 36.37 33.02 45.26
C MET A 39 36.81 34.36 44.64
N LEU A 40 37.57 35.17 45.38
CA LEU A 40 38.14 36.41 44.87
C LEU A 40 39.17 36.18 43.75
N SER A 41 39.88 35.05 43.76
CA SER A 41 40.81 34.70 42.66
C SER A 41 40.10 34.51 41.31
N PHE A 42 38.83 34.10 41.30
CA PHE A 42 38.02 33.92 40.09
C PHE A 42 37.22 35.16 39.68
N LYS A 43 37.23 36.22 40.49
CA LYS A 43 36.56 37.49 40.19
C LYS A 43 36.88 38.06 38.79
N PRO A 44 38.14 38.14 38.32
CA PRO A 44 38.43 38.74 37.01
C PRO A 44 37.80 37.98 35.84
N ASP A 45 37.62 36.66 35.95
CA ASP A 45 37.00 35.87 34.89
C ASP A 45 35.47 35.95 34.93
N ILE A 46 34.88 36.12 36.11
CA ILE A 46 33.44 36.37 36.25
C ILE A 46 33.08 37.79 35.81
N ASP A 47 33.90 38.79 36.09
CA ASP A 47 33.68 40.15 35.61
C ASP A 47 33.76 40.21 34.06
N LYS A 48 34.64 39.41 33.42
CA LYS A 48 34.61 39.22 31.95
C LYS A 48 33.30 38.59 31.47
N LEU A 49 32.78 37.59 32.18
CA LEU A 49 31.52 36.92 31.84
C LEU A 49 30.33 37.89 31.96
N LEU A 50 30.23 38.63 33.06
CA LEU A 50 29.17 39.63 33.30
C LEU A 50 29.22 40.76 32.26
N ASN A 51 30.42 41.20 31.86
CA ASN A 51 30.59 42.22 30.82
C ASN A 51 30.34 41.70 29.39
N SER A 52 30.50 40.39 29.14
CA SER A 52 30.23 39.81 27.82
C SER A 52 28.74 39.80 27.47
N ASP A 53 27.87 39.63 28.46
CA ASP A 53 26.41 39.66 28.27
C ASP A 53 25.87 41.09 28.01
N ALA A 54 26.58 42.14 28.46
CA ALA A 54 26.19 43.53 28.20
C ALA A 54 26.39 43.96 26.73
N ASN A 55 27.21 43.25 25.96
CA ASN A 55 27.49 43.55 24.54
C ASN A 55 26.60 42.76 23.55
N LEU A 56 25.58 42.03 24.01
CA LEU A 56 24.63 41.32 23.13
C LEU A 56 23.46 42.19 22.61
N SER A 57 23.45 43.51 22.86
CA SER A 57 22.45 44.44 22.29
C SER A 57 22.98 45.32 21.15
N SER A 58 24.04 44.92 20.43
CA SER A 58 24.39 45.57 19.16
C SER A 58 23.53 44.99 18.02
N ALA A 59 22.66 45.83 17.46
CA ALA A 59 21.89 45.55 16.26
C ALA A 59 22.76 44.92 15.16
N LYS A 60 22.49 43.67 14.81
CA LYS A 60 23.15 42.99 13.69
C LYS A 60 22.66 43.63 12.39
N GLN A 61 23.59 44.11 11.57
CA GLN A 61 23.30 44.58 10.21
C GLN A 61 22.69 43.44 9.38
N PRO A 62 21.70 43.71 8.49
CA PRO A 62 21.06 42.67 7.70
C PRO A 62 22.05 42.00 6.74
N THR A 63 22.12 40.67 6.80
CA THR A 63 23.00 39.82 5.99
C THR A 63 22.60 39.89 4.50
N VAL A 64 23.50 40.39 3.65
CA VAL A 64 23.36 40.29 2.19
C VAL A 64 23.79 38.87 1.76
N PRO A 65 22.97 38.11 1.01
CA PRO A 65 23.34 36.79 0.53
C PRO A 65 24.49 36.89 -0.49
N VAL A 66 25.67 36.43 -0.09
CA VAL A 66 26.83 36.25 -0.98
C VAL A 66 26.70 34.89 -1.66
N ALA A 67 26.68 34.87 -2.99
CA ALA A 67 26.65 33.63 -3.75
C ALA A 67 27.90 32.78 -3.44
N PRO A 68 27.77 31.45 -3.31
CA PRO A 68 28.92 30.59 -3.02
C PRO A 68 29.94 30.66 -4.15
N ASN A 69 31.23 30.67 -3.80
CA ASN A 69 32.32 30.51 -4.77
C ASN A 69 32.27 29.10 -5.37
N ILE A 70 31.48 28.94 -6.43
CA ILE A 70 31.51 27.75 -7.27
C ILE A 70 32.88 27.75 -7.95
N THR A 71 33.77 26.87 -7.49
CA THR A 71 35.02 26.56 -8.18
C THR A 71 34.68 26.22 -9.63
N GLN A 72 35.13 27.03 -10.59
CA GLN A 72 34.98 26.67 -11.98
C GLN A 72 35.71 25.33 -12.22
N PRO A 73 35.03 24.30 -12.77
CA PRO A 73 35.67 23.04 -13.03
C PRO A 73 36.83 23.26 -14.01
N LYS A 74 38.00 22.71 -13.68
CA LYS A 74 39.20 22.76 -14.52
C LYS A 74 38.81 22.36 -15.96
N PRO A 75 39.14 23.16 -16.99
CA PRO A 75 38.80 22.82 -18.37
C PRO A 75 39.37 21.44 -18.71
N ARG A 76 38.51 20.53 -19.22
CA ARG A 76 38.95 19.19 -19.62
C ARG A 76 40.02 19.33 -20.70
N ARG A 77 41.21 18.79 -20.46
CA ARG A 77 42.25 18.67 -21.49
C ARG A 77 41.67 17.81 -22.62
N VAL A 78 41.60 18.37 -23.82
CA VAL A 78 41.26 17.62 -25.02
C VAL A 78 42.32 16.54 -25.20
N ALA A 79 41.90 15.28 -25.34
CA ALA A 79 42.84 14.17 -25.55
C ALA A 79 43.62 14.42 -26.84
N VAL A 80 44.95 14.37 -26.77
CA VAL A 80 45.81 14.50 -27.95
C VAL A 80 45.49 13.35 -28.90
N PRO A 81 45.25 13.61 -30.20
CA PRO A 81 44.93 12.56 -31.16
C PRO A 81 46.04 11.51 -31.21
N ILE A 82 45.67 10.23 -31.05
CA ILE A 82 46.58 9.10 -31.22
C ILE A 82 47.09 9.12 -32.68
N ARG A 83 48.38 9.38 -32.88
CA ARG A 83 49.01 9.26 -34.20
C ARG A 83 49.06 7.78 -34.58
N ILE A 84 48.14 7.36 -35.45
CA ILE A 84 48.18 6.06 -36.10
C ILE A 84 49.43 6.04 -37.00
N PRO A 85 50.41 5.13 -36.78
CA PRO A 85 51.57 5.04 -37.67
C PRO A 85 51.11 4.63 -39.08
N ARG A 86 51.38 5.50 -40.06
CA ARG A 86 51.09 5.26 -41.48
C ARG A 86 52.21 4.42 -42.11
N GLU A 87 52.33 3.15 -41.71
CA GLU A 87 53.12 2.20 -42.49
C GLU A 87 52.24 1.58 -43.58
N ILE A 88 52.40 2.04 -44.83
CA ILE A 88 51.72 1.45 -45.98
C ILE A 88 52.53 0.22 -46.39
N LYS A 89 52.17 -0.96 -45.85
CA LYS A 89 52.62 -2.23 -46.41
C LYS A 89 51.78 -2.53 -47.65
N ALA A 90 52.30 -2.18 -48.82
CA ALA A 90 51.69 -2.56 -50.08
C ALA A 90 51.86 -4.07 -50.29
N ASN A 91 50.79 -4.84 -50.09
CA ASN A 91 50.77 -6.24 -50.46
C ASN A 91 50.92 -6.35 -52.00
N PRO A 92 51.74 -7.26 -52.52
CA PRO A 92 51.87 -7.44 -53.96
C PRO A 92 50.51 -7.77 -54.56
N VAL A 93 50.21 -7.19 -55.73
CA VAL A 93 48.95 -7.42 -56.43
C VAL A 93 48.79 -8.93 -56.64
N PRO A 94 47.73 -9.56 -56.09
CA PRO A 94 47.58 -11.00 -56.18
C PRO A 94 47.45 -11.41 -57.65
N ALA A 95 48.17 -12.46 -58.06
CA ALA A 95 48.19 -12.93 -59.45
C ALA A 95 46.80 -13.36 -60.01
N SER A 96 45.77 -13.36 -59.16
CA SER A 96 44.37 -13.62 -59.49
C SER A 96 43.59 -12.40 -59.96
N LEU A 97 44.14 -11.18 -59.86
CA LEU A 97 43.38 -9.93 -60.07
C LEU A 97 42.83 -9.77 -61.50
N ASN A 98 43.38 -10.51 -62.49
CA ASN A 98 42.96 -10.47 -63.90
C ASN A 98 42.55 -11.84 -64.49
N LYS A 99 42.36 -12.88 -63.68
CA LYS A 99 42.02 -14.25 -64.17
C LYS A 99 40.55 -14.64 -64.00
N LEU A 100 39.75 -13.83 -63.31
CA LEU A 100 38.37 -14.15 -62.97
C LEU A 100 37.38 -13.25 -63.72
N SER A 101 36.60 -13.85 -64.61
CA SER A 101 35.45 -13.19 -65.24
C SER A 101 34.32 -12.95 -64.21
N LEU A 102 33.40 -12.02 -64.50
CA LEU A 102 32.21 -11.79 -63.65
C LEU A 102 31.43 -13.09 -63.38
N ALA A 103 31.35 -13.98 -64.38
CA ALA A 103 30.73 -15.29 -64.22
C ALA A 103 31.51 -16.17 -63.22
N GLY A 104 32.84 -16.16 -63.27
CA GLY A 104 33.70 -16.86 -62.30
C GLY A 104 33.58 -16.32 -60.87
N LEU A 105 33.38 -15.01 -60.71
CA LEU A 105 33.13 -14.41 -59.39
C LEU A 105 31.74 -14.79 -58.84
N GLN A 106 30.73 -14.85 -59.71
CA GLN A 106 29.39 -15.27 -59.31
C GLN A 106 29.35 -16.76 -58.92
N THR A 107 30.06 -17.63 -59.64
CA THR A 107 30.15 -19.05 -59.29
C THR A 107 30.94 -19.25 -58.00
N GLN A 108 32.03 -18.51 -57.79
CA GLN A 108 32.76 -18.53 -56.51
C GLN A 108 31.94 -17.98 -55.35
N GLN A 109 31.15 -16.91 -55.56
CA GLN A 109 30.24 -16.40 -54.54
C GLN A 109 29.14 -17.40 -54.19
N LYS A 110 28.56 -18.08 -55.18
CA LYS A 110 27.58 -19.16 -54.96
C LYS A 110 28.21 -20.32 -54.20
N ALA A 111 29.34 -20.84 -54.67
CA ALA A 111 30.07 -21.91 -54.00
C ALA A 111 30.48 -21.54 -52.56
N ARG A 112 30.87 -20.28 -52.31
CA ARG A 112 31.17 -19.78 -50.97
C ARG A 112 29.92 -19.70 -50.09
N LYS A 113 28.80 -19.23 -50.63
CA LYS A 113 27.50 -19.21 -49.91
C LYS A 113 27.03 -20.63 -49.60
N ASP A 114 27.14 -21.55 -50.55
CA ASP A 114 26.75 -22.94 -50.38
C ASP A 114 27.65 -23.67 -49.38
N ARG A 115 28.95 -23.39 -49.39
CA ARG A 115 29.90 -23.88 -48.37
C ARG A 115 29.57 -23.34 -46.98
N ILE A 116 29.31 -22.02 -46.85
CA ILE A 116 28.90 -21.42 -45.57
C ILE A 116 27.57 -22.02 -45.12
N LYS A 117 26.61 -22.21 -46.04
CA LYS A 117 25.31 -22.80 -45.74
C LYS A 117 25.45 -24.25 -45.29
N ALA A 118 26.32 -25.04 -45.92
CA ALA A 118 26.63 -26.40 -45.52
C ALA A 118 27.35 -26.45 -44.15
N GLU A 119 28.31 -25.54 -43.92
CA GLU A 119 29.02 -25.45 -42.65
C GLU A 119 28.07 -25.01 -41.51
N VAL A 120 27.19 -24.05 -41.76
CA VAL A 120 26.13 -23.62 -40.83
C VAL A 120 25.14 -24.75 -40.59
N ALA A 121 24.67 -25.44 -41.64
CA ALA A 121 23.77 -26.60 -41.50
C ALA A 121 24.44 -27.76 -40.74
N SER A 122 25.76 -27.94 -40.87
CA SER A 122 26.52 -28.93 -40.10
C SER A 122 26.73 -28.51 -38.63
N LYS A 123 26.85 -27.19 -38.37
CA LYS A 123 26.96 -26.62 -37.01
C LYS A 123 25.63 -26.63 -36.26
N TYR A 124 24.52 -26.60 -37.00
CA TYR A 124 23.16 -26.61 -36.47
C TYR A 124 22.39 -27.77 -37.10
N SER A 125 22.80 -29.02 -36.82
CA SER A 125 21.99 -30.17 -37.21
C SER A 125 20.66 -30.11 -36.46
N SER A 126 19.56 -30.37 -37.17
CA SER A 126 18.19 -30.33 -36.62
C SER A 126 17.96 -31.29 -35.45
N SER A 127 18.92 -32.19 -35.15
CA SER A 127 18.95 -33.04 -33.96
C SER A 127 19.28 -32.30 -32.66
N ASP A 128 20.00 -31.18 -32.75
CA ASP A 128 20.61 -30.48 -31.61
C ASP A 128 19.90 -29.14 -31.30
N GLU A 129 18.77 -28.87 -31.97
CA GLU A 129 17.86 -27.81 -31.56
C GLU A 129 17.26 -28.17 -30.19
N PHE A 130 17.74 -27.50 -29.14
CA PHE A 130 17.16 -27.56 -27.82
C PHE A 130 15.71 -27.06 -27.87
N GLN A 131 14.78 -27.99 -27.97
CA GLN A 131 13.35 -27.70 -27.85
C GLN A 131 13.07 -27.30 -26.41
N PHE A 132 13.02 -26.00 -26.14
CA PHE A 132 12.47 -25.50 -24.88
C PHE A 132 11.05 -26.07 -24.71
N ALA A 133 10.75 -26.70 -23.58
CA ALA A 133 9.42 -27.27 -23.28
C ALA A 133 8.27 -26.25 -23.39
N THR A 134 8.59 -24.96 -23.46
CA THR A 134 7.70 -23.83 -23.72
C THR A 134 7.26 -23.68 -25.18
N ALA A 135 8.04 -24.13 -26.16
CA ALA A 135 7.69 -23.98 -27.58
C ALA A 135 6.61 -24.98 -28.05
N ALA A 136 6.46 -26.12 -27.36
CA ALA A 136 5.41 -27.10 -27.62
C ALA A 136 4.08 -26.79 -26.90
N ARG A 137 4.06 -25.79 -26.00
CA ARG A 137 2.83 -25.30 -25.38
C ARG A 137 2.32 -24.15 -26.24
N GLY A 138 1.15 -24.32 -26.87
CA GLY A 138 0.40 -23.21 -27.44
C GLY A 138 0.36 -22.07 -26.42
N SER A 139 0.61 -20.84 -26.85
CA SER A 139 0.85 -19.71 -25.95
C SER A 139 -0.39 -19.35 -25.14
N ASN A 140 -0.61 -20.05 -24.04
CA ASN A 140 -1.50 -19.64 -22.96
C ASN A 140 -0.90 -18.47 -22.19
N LEU A 141 -0.02 -17.64 -22.78
CA LEU A 141 0.60 -16.52 -22.07
C LEU A 141 -0.45 -15.47 -21.72
N GLU A 142 -1.43 -15.24 -22.60
CA GLU A 142 -2.57 -14.37 -22.29
C GLU A 142 -3.51 -15.01 -21.27
N ALA A 143 -3.82 -16.31 -21.40
CA ALA A 143 -4.64 -17.02 -20.42
C ALA A 143 -3.99 -17.08 -19.04
N VAL A 144 -2.68 -17.34 -18.96
CA VAL A 144 -1.88 -17.34 -17.73
C VAL A 144 -1.73 -15.92 -17.19
N ARG A 145 -1.63 -14.90 -18.05
CA ARG A 145 -1.61 -13.51 -17.62
C ARG A 145 -2.96 -13.08 -17.04
N GLU A 146 -4.06 -13.47 -17.67
CA GLU A 146 -5.41 -13.27 -17.15
C GLU A 146 -5.66 -14.07 -15.87
N GLU A 147 -5.14 -15.29 -15.75
CA GLU A 147 -5.18 -16.08 -14.52
C GLU A 147 -4.36 -15.42 -13.42
N VAL A 148 -3.15 -14.93 -13.71
CA VAL A 148 -2.30 -14.22 -12.72
C VAL A 148 -2.90 -12.86 -12.34
N GLU A 149 -3.50 -12.14 -13.28
CA GLU A 149 -4.23 -10.90 -13.00
C GLU A 149 -5.49 -11.20 -12.17
N ARG A 150 -6.24 -12.26 -12.48
CA ARG A 150 -7.38 -12.74 -11.66
C ARG A 150 -6.95 -13.24 -10.29
N GLU A 151 -5.81 -13.92 -10.16
CA GLU A 151 -5.25 -14.36 -8.88
C GLU A 151 -4.81 -13.14 -8.06
N ARG A 152 -4.21 -12.13 -8.69
CA ARG A 152 -3.88 -10.85 -8.03
C ARG A 152 -5.14 -10.09 -7.64
N GLU A 153 -6.15 -10.02 -8.50
CA GLU A 153 -7.45 -9.42 -8.22
C GLU A 153 -8.22 -10.18 -7.14
N ALA A 154 -8.15 -11.51 -7.13
CA ALA A 154 -8.74 -12.35 -6.09
C ALA A 154 -7.99 -12.23 -4.75
N ALA A 155 -6.66 -12.09 -4.77
CA ALA A 155 -5.85 -11.80 -3.58
C ALA A 155 -6.11 -10.38 -3.05
N LEU A 156 -6.44 -9.42 -3.93
CA LEU A 156 -6.87 -8.05 -3.57
C LEU A 156 -8.35 -8.02 -3.14
N GLN A 157 -9.18 -8.92 -3.67
CA GLN A 157 -10.50 -9.27 -3.16
C GLN A 157 -10.38 -10.30 -2.02
N PHE A 158 -9.49 -10.03 -1.06
CA PHE A 158 -9.76 -10.59 0.25
C PHE A 158 -11.09 -9.97 0.68
N ASP A 159 -12.10 -10.81 0.88
CA ASP A 159 -13.28 -10.47 1.65
C ASP A 159 -12.75 -10.03 3.02
N PHE A 160 -12.37 -8.76 3.14
CA PHE A 160 -12.23 -8.12 4.41
C PHE A 160 -13.64 -8.04 4.96
N LYS A 161 -14.11 -9.16 5.49
CA LYS A 161 -15.02 -9.21 6.60
C LYS A 161 -14.22 -8.64 7.77
N ALA A 162 -13.91 -7.34 7.70
CA ALA A 162 -13.97 -6.51 8.87
C ALA A 162 -15.25 -6.99 9.53
N LYS A 163 -15.15 -7.58 10.73
CA LYS A 163 -16.35 -7.78 11.55
C LYS A 163 -17.07 -6.46 11.42
N SER A 164 -18.25 -6.47 10.79
CA SER A 164 -19.03 -5.26 10.67
C SER A 164 -19.04 -4.71 12.08
N VAL A 165 -18.51 -3.49 12.26
CA VAL A 165 -18.50 -2.84 13.58
C VAL A 165 -19.87 -3.12 14.12
N PRO A 166 -20.02 -3.90 15.22
CA PRO A 166 -21.30 -4.48 15.58
C PRO A 166 -22.29 -3.33 15.52
N ARG A 167 -23.15 -3.31 14.49
CA ARG A 167 -24.17 -2.27 14.43
C ARG A 167 -24.93 -2.55 15.70
N PRO A 168 -24.94 -1.62 16.68
CA PRO A 168 -25.63 -1.87 17.93
C PRO A 168 -27.01 -2.32 17.50
N SER A 169 -27.37 -3.57 17.83
CA SER A 169 -28.68 -4.06 17.43
C SER A 169 -29.64 -3.01 17.95
N THR A 170 -30.52 -2.52 17.09
CA THR A 170 -31.51 -1.51 17.47
C THR A 170 -32.49 -2.06 18.53
N SER A 171 -32.28 -3.29 19.00
CA SER A 171 -32.95 -3.98 20.09
C SER A 171 -32.08 -4.22 21.35
N ALA A 172 -30.83 -3.77 21.38
CA ALA A 172 -30.02 -3.85 22.60
C ALA A 172 -30.50 -2.77 23.57
N SER A 173 -31.30 -3.21 24.55
CA SER A 173 -31.51 -2.54 25.84
C SER A 173 -30.41 -1.52 26.11
N THR A 174 -30.80 -0.27 26.36
CA THR A 174 -29.99 0.81 26.89
C THR A 174 -29.30 0.33 28.18
N LYS A 175 -28.26 -0.49 28.05
CA LYS A 175 -27.36 -0.84 29.14
C LYS A 175 -26.62 0.44 29.41
N GLU A 176 -27.10 1.17 30.41
CA GLU A 176 -26.40 2.32 30.95
C GLU A 176 -24.96 1.88 31.25
N VAL A 177 -24.03 2.36 30.44
CA VAL A 177 -22.61 2.09 30.64
C VAL A 177 -22.26 2.69 31.99
N ARG A 178 -22.10 1.84 33.02
CA ARG A 178 -21.72 2.26 34.37
C ARG A 178 -20.33 2.90 34.27
N LEU A 179 -20.28 4.22 34.37
CA LEU A 179 -19.03 4.96 34.35
C LEU A 179 -18.29 4.70 35.66
N THR A 180 -16.99 4.45 35.57
CA THR A 180 -16.12 4.43 36.74
C THR A 180 -16.04 5.84 37.35
N ALA A 181 -15.96 5.95 38.68
CA ALA A 181 -15.82 7.24 39.38
C ALA A 181 -14.69 8.12 38.81
N ALA A 182 -13.54 7.52 38.49
CA ALA A 182 -12.42 8.22 37.85
C ALA A 182 -12.78 8.81 36.48
N ALA A 183 -13.63 8.15 35.68
CA ALA A 183 -14.07 8.67 34.38
C ALA A 183 -15.00 9.88 34.55
N ILE A 184 -15.92 9.82 35.52
CA ILE A 184 -16.81 10.94 35.87
C ILE A 184 -15.97 12.16 36.32
N LEU A 185 -15.01 11.94 37.23
CA LEU A 185 -14.16 13.02 37.74
C LEU A 185 -13.23 13.61 36.67
N ARG A 186 -12.67 12.79 35.76
CA ARG A 186 -11.85 13.28 34.63
C ARG A 186 -12.67 14.12 33.66
N GLU A 187 -13.87 13.68 33.30
CA GLU A 187 -14.74 14.46 32.41
C GLU A 187 -15.19 15.77 33.05
N ASP A 188 -15.53 15.75 34.34
CA ASP A 188 -15.90 16.96 35.07
C ASP A 188 -14.72 17.93 35.19
N ALA A 189 -13.52 17.44 35.50
CA ALA A 189 -12.30 18.26 35.55
C ALA A 189 -11.95 18.86 34.18
N LEU A 190 -12.08 18.10 33.09
CA LEU A 190 -11.88 18.63 31.73
C LEU A 190 -12.89 19.72 31.39
N TYR A 191 -14.14 19.55 31.82
CA TYR A 191 -15.17 20.55 31.62
C TYR A 191 -14.91 21.81 32.44
N LYS A 192 -14.56 21.68 33.72
CA LYS A 192 -14.16 22.82 34.57
C LYS A 192 -12.98 23.58 33.98
N ARG A 193 -11.96 22.86 33.49
CA ARG A 193 -10.83 23.49 32.79
C ARG A 193 -11.27 24.27 31.55
N LYS A 194 -12.24 23.75 30.77
CA LYS A 194 -12.81 24.49 29.63
C LYS A 194 -13.57 25.73 30.07
N GLN A 195 -14.39 25.62 31.12
CA GLN A 195 -15.10 26.76 31.71
C GLN A 195 -14.13 27.81 32.27
N GLU A 196 -13.05 27.40 32.91
CA GLU A 196 -11.99 28.29 33.39
C GLU A 196 -11.29 28.99 32.23
N GLN A 197 -11.02 28.29 31.12
CA GLN A 197 -10.46 28.90 29.91
C GLN A 197 -11.43 29.90 29.29
N GLU A 198 -12.71 29.55 29.15
CA GLU A 198 -13.74 30.47 28.66
C GLU A 198 -13.92 31.68 29.59
N ALA A 199 -13.94 31.44 30.91
CA ALA A 199 -14.02 32.51 31.90
C ALA A 199 -12.75 33.38 31.90
N ALA A 200 -11.57 32.81 31.68
CA ALA A 200 -10.33 33.57 31.54
C ALA A 200 -10.35 34.42 30.27
N LEU A 201 -10.88 33.91 29.16
CA LEU A 201 -11.08 34.69 27.94
C LEU A 201 -12.08 35.83 28.15
N ILE A 202 -13.18 35.58 28.85
CA ILE A 202 -14.17 36.61 29.21
C ILE A 202 -13.53 37.64 30.14
N ARG A 203 -12.77 37.24 31.16
CA ARG A 203 -12.06 38.17 32.05
C ARG A 203 -11.01 39.00 31.30
N ALA A 204 -10.26 38.38 30.38
CA ALA A 204 -9.32 39.10 29.54
C ALA A 204 -10.05 40.14 28.69
N TYR A 205 -11.16 39.76 28.07
CA TYR A 205 -12.04 40.67 27.35
C TYR A 205 -12.56 41.81 28.23
N GLU A 206 -13.00 41.52 29.45
CA GLU A 206 -13.47 42.52 30.42
C GLU A 206 -12.34 43.47 30.86
N SER A 207 -11.12 42.97 31.03
CA SER A 207 -9.97 43.76 31.46
C SER A 207 -9.35 44.61 30.35
N GLU A 208 -9.28 44.07 29.12
CA GLU A 208 -8.61 44.70 27.98
C GLU A 208 -9.61 45.44 27.07
N LEU A 209 -10.92 45.22 27.25
CA LEU A 209 -11.99 45.64 26.34
C LEU A 209 -11.75 45.26 24.86
N ARG A 210 -10.93 44.24 24.64
CA ARG A 210 -10.49 43.76 23.32
C ARG A 210 -10.78 42.28 23.22
N ASP A 211 -11.40 41.85 22.13
CA ASP A 211 -11.70 40.43 21.89
C ASP A 211 -10.43 39.69 21.39
N PRO A 212 -9.80 38.83 22.21
CA PRO A 212 -8.65 38.03 21.76
C PRO A 212 -9.05 37.04 20.64
N LEU A 213 -10.35 36.73 20.49
CA LEU A 213 -10.84 35.83 19.45
C LEU A 213 -10.75 36.43 18.06
N GLU A 214 -10.79 37.77 17.92
CA GLU A 214 -10.57 38.43 16.62
C GLU A 214 -9.17 38.13 16.08
N PHE A 215 -8.15 38.17 16.94
CA PHE A 215 -6.79 37.84 16.55
C PHE A 215 -6.65 36.38 16.11
N TYR A 216 -7.23 35.43 16.85
CA TYR A 216 -7.19 34.01 16.47
C TYR A 216 -7.97 33.72 15.19
N ARG A 217 -9.10 34.40 14.96
CA ARG A 217 -9.84 34.31 13.70
C ARG A 217 -9.02 34.87 12.54
N TRP A 218 -8.39 36.02 12.71
CA TRP A 218 -7.48 36.59 11.71
C TRP A 218 -6.32 35.64 11.40
N GLN A 219 -5.67 35.08 12.43
CA GLN A 219 -4.56 34.13 12.27
C GLN A 219 -5.01 32.88 11.50
N ALA A 220 -6.16 32.30 11.85
CA ALA A 220 -6.72 31.15 11.13
C ALA A 220 -7.06 31.50 9.67
N ASN A 221 -7.61 32.69 9.41
CA ASN A 221 -7.89 33.15 8.05
C ASN A 221 -6.61 33.36 7.24
N MET A 222 -5.56 33.93 7.83
CA MET A 222 -4.26 34.10 7.16
C MET A 222 -3.63 32.74 6.82
N GLN A 223 -3.64 31.78 7.75
CA GLN A 223 -3.16 30.43 7.49
C GLN A 223 -3.93 29.75 6.34
N GLN A 224 -5.26 29.91 6.31
CA GLN A 224 -6.07 29.39 5.20
C GLN A 224 -5.73 30.07 3.87
N GLN A 225 -5.52 31.39 3.87
CA GLN A 225 -5.11 32.12 2.68
C GLN A 225 -3.73 31.69 2.18
N ASP A 226 -2.78 31.46 3.09
CA ASP A 226 -1.44 30.96 2.76
C ASP A 226 -1.52 29.55 2.15
N GLU A 227 -2.34 28.66 2.73
CA GLU A 227 -2.60 27.33 2.17
C GLU A 227 -3.23 27.39 0.78
N GLU A 228 -4.20 28.28 0.57
CA GLU A 228 -4.82 28.49 -0.75
C GLU A 228 -3.83 29.04 -1.77
N ASN A 229 -3.00 30.02 -1.38
CA ASN A 229 -1.97 30.60 -2.23
C ASN A 229 -0.93 29.54 -2.62
N TRP A 230 -0.50 28.71 -1.67
CA TRP A 230 0.40 27.59 -1.95
C TRP A 230 -0.23 26.60 -2.94
N ARG A 231 -1.51 26.24 -2.78
CA ARG A 231 -2.22 25.38 -3.74
C ARG A 231 -2.28 26.02 -5.14
N ARG A 232 -2.59 27.32 -5.24
CA ARG A 232 -2.60 28.07 -6.49
C ARG A 232 -1.23 28.07 -7.17
N GLU A 233 -0.14 28.24 -6.41
CA GLU A 233 1.22 28.18 -6.96
C GLU A 233 1.59 26.80 -7.49
N VAL A 234 1.24 25.74 -6.75
CA VAL A 234 1.48 24.35 -7.19
C VAL A 234 0.71 24.07 -8.49
N GLU A 235 -0.54 24.52 -8.59
CA GLU A 235 -1.33 24.39 -9.82
C GLU A 235 -0.73 25.19 -10.98
N LYS A 236 -0.28 26.44 -10.74
CA LYS A 236 0.43 27.23 -11.76
C LYS A 236 1.67 26.51 -12.26
N ARG A 237 2.55 26.04 -11.36
CA ARG A 237 3.76 25.27 -11.75
C ARG A 237 3.41 24.01 -12.53
N ARG A 238 2.32 23.32 -12.17
CA ARG A 238 1.85 22.15 -12.91
C ARG A 238 1.43 22.52 -14.33
N LEU A 239 0.69 23.61 -14.51
CA LEU A 239 0.25 24.10 -15.82
C LEU A 239 1.44 24.58 -16.66
N GLU A 240 2.38 25.32 -16.07
CA GLU A 240 3.63 25.76 -16.70
C GLU A 240 4.47 24.56 -17.16
N MET A 241 4.56 23.50 -16.35
CA MET A 241 5.24 22.27 -16.73
C MET A 241 4.58 21.59 -17.94
N VAL A 242 3.24 21.55 -17.99
CA VAL A 242 2.50 21.00 -19.13
C VAL A 242 2.70 21.85 -20.39
N GLN A 243 2.71 23.18 -20.26
CA GLN A 243 2.99 24.10 -21.36
C GLN A 243 4.42 23.91 -21.87
N ALA A 244 5.42 23.88 -20.99
CA ALA A 244 6.81 23.65 -21.37
C ALA A 244 7.02 22.30 -22.09
N GLN A 245 6.28 21.25 -21.70
CA GLN A 245 6.30 19.97 -22.41
C GLN A 245 5.70 20.09 -23.82
N HIS A 246 4.58 20.79 -23.96
CA HIS A 246 3.95 21.03 -25.26
C HIS A 246 4.89 21.82 -26.18
N ASP A 247 5.46 22.92 -25.68
CA ASP A 247 6.38 23.78 -26.43
C ASP A 247 7.66 23.01 -26.84
N ALA A 248 8.16 22.13 -25.98
CA ALA A 248 9.29 21.27 -26.32
C ALA A 248 8.97 20.28 -27.44
N ILE A 249 7.76 19.71 -27.46
CA ILE A 249 7.30 18.82 -28.55
C ILE A 249 7.16 19.60 -29.86
N GLU A 250 6.58 20.80 -29.80
CA GLU A 250 6.44 21.66 -30.98
C GLU A 250 7.81 22.08 -31.53
N ALA A 251 8.73 22.50 -30.67
CA ALA A 251 10.10 22.83 -31.05
C ALA A 251 10.80 21.65 -31.72
N GLN A 252 10.69 20.43 -31.16
CA GLN A 252 11.24 19.23 -31.80
C GLN A 252 10.63 18.96 -33.18
N ARG A 253 9.33 19.21 -33.34
CA ARG A 253 8.65 19.07 -34.63
C ARG A 253 9.19 20.07 -35.64
N GLN A 254 9.40 21.33 -35.24
CA GLN A 254 10.00 22.35 -36.09
C GLN A 254 11.43 21.99 -36.49
N THR A 255 12.29 21.58 -35.55
CA THR A 255 13.66 21.15 -35.86
C THR A 255 13.69 19.97 -36.83
N LYS A 256 12.72 19.04 -36.77
CA LYS A 256 12.62 17.95 -37.76
C LYS A 256 12.25 18.45 -39.16
N LEU A 257 11.38 19.46 -39.25
CA LEU A 257 11.02 20.10 -40.53
C LEU A 257 12.22 20.85 -41.11
N GLU A 258 12.89 21.67 -40.31
CA GLU A 258 14.11 22.40 -40.70
C GLU A 258 15.23 21.43 -41.15
N ASN A 259 15.49 20.36 -40.39
CA ASN A 259 16.48 19.35 -40.78
C ASN A 259 16.12 18.66 -42.10
N ARG A 260 14.83 18.46 -42.38
CA ARG A 260 14.37 17.91 -43.65
C ARG A 260 14.64 18.89 -44.79
N GLU A 261 14.36 20.17 -44.60
CA GLU A 261 14.65 21.22 -45.59
C GLU A 261 16.15 21.32 -45.86
N VAL A 262 16.99 21.38 -44.81
CA VAL A 262 18.45 21.39 -44.94
C VAL A 262 18.96 20.13 -45.67
N ALA A 263 18.38 18.95 -45.41
CA ALA A 263 18.75 17.73 -46.11
C ALA A 263 18.38 17.76 -47.60
N LEU A 264 17.27 18.40 -47.96
CA LEU A 264 16.89 18.61 -49.37
C LEU A 264 17.89 19.57 -50.04
N ASP A 265 18.21 20.69 -49.39
CA ASP A 265 19.21 21.65 -49.88
C ASP A 265 20.59 21.01 -50.05
N MET A 266 21.02 20.16 -49.11
CA MET A 266 22.27 19.43 -49.20
C MET A 266 22.27 18.46 -50.38
N LYS A 267 21.15 17.78 -50.66
CA LYS A 267 21.01 16.91 -51.84
C LYS A 267 21.11 17.71 -53.13
N GLU A 268 20.47 18.88 -53.20
CA GLU A 268 20.58 19.74 -54.38
C GLU A 268 22.01 20.27 -54.58
N ARG A 269 22.66 20.75 -53.52
CA ARG A 269 24.07 21.17 -53.57
C ARG A 269 25.01 20.02 -53.92
N ALA A 270 24.73 18.80 -53.47
CA ALA A 270 25.51 17.62 -53.83
C ALA A 270 25.34 17.25 -55.31
N LYS A 271 24.12 17.36 -55.86
CA LYS A 271 23.88 17.18 -57.29
C LYS A 271 24.63 18.21 -58.13
N ARG A 272 24.60 19.49 -57.75
CA ARG A 272 25.37 20.55 -58.43
C ARG A 272 26.87 20.26 -58.44
N ARG A 273 27.45 19.93 -57.27
CA ARG A 273 28.88 19.55 -57.16
C ARG A 273 29.24 18.25 -57.88
N ALA A 274 28.30 17.33 -58.06
CA ALA A 274 28.53 16.13 -58.86
C ALA A 274 28.62 16.49 -60.35
N ALA A 275 27.72 17.35 -60.83
CA ALA A 275 27.77 17.86 -62.20
C ALA A 275 29.05 18.68 -62.46
N GLU A 276 29.49 19.50 -61.51
CA GLU A 276 30.77 20.23 -61.60
C GLU A 276 31.96 19.27 -61.66
N ARG A 277 32.00 18.22 -60.83
CA ARG A 277 33.07 17.20 -60.88
C ARG A 277 33.08 16.43 -62.19
N GLU A 278 31.92 16.10 -62.74
CA GLU A 278 31.85 15.46 -64.06
C GLU A 278 32.42 16.39 -65.16
N GLN A 279 32.17 17.69 -65.07
CA GLN A 279 32.78 18.67 -65.97
C GLN A 279 34.30 18.74 -65.78
N GLU A 280 34.79 18.83 -64.54
CA GLU A 280 36.23 18.84 -64.24
C GLU A 280 36.95 17.56 -64.67
N GLU A 281 36.31 16.39 -64.50
CA GLU A 281 36.84 15.10 -64.96
C GLU A 281 36.94 15.06 -66.49
N ASN A 282 35.92 15.57 -67.20
CA ASN A 282 35.97 15.68 -68.66
C ASN A 282 37.09 16.61 -69.11
N ASP A 283 37.23 17.79 -68.49
CA ASP A 283 38.31 18.74 -68.77
C ASP A 283 39.70 18.14 -68.47
N LEU A 284 39.84 17.36 -67.40
CA LEU A 284 41.07 16.66 -67.06
C LEU A 284 41.37 15.56 -68.07
N ILE A 285 40.39 14.79 -68.53
CA ILE A 285 40.57 13.79 -69.57
C ILE A 285 41.09 14.46 -70.85
N GLU A 286 40.56 15.63 -71.21
CA GLU A 286 41.04 16.41 -72.36
C GLU A 286 42.48 16.92 -72.15
N LYS A 287 42.80 17.45 -70.96
CA LYS A 287 44.17 17.85 -70.61
C LYS A 287 45.14 16.67 -70.59
N TYR A 288 44.74 15.51 -70.09
CA TYR A 288 45.58 14.31 -70.10
C TYR A 288 45.80 13.79 -71.51
N ARG A 289 44.83 13.93 -72.42
CA ARG A 289 45.07 13.65 -73.84
C ARG A 289 46.18 14.55 -74.38
N GLN A 290 46.13 15.86 -74.11
CA GLN A 290 47.16 16.81 -74.52
C GLN A 290 48.52 16.51 -73.86
N LEU A 291 48.55 16.23 -72.56
CA LEU A 291 49.77 15.87 -71.84
C LEU A 291 50.35 14.54 -72.31
N THR A 292 49.51 13.56 -72.70
CA THR A 292 50.00 12.30 -73.28
C THR A 292 50.70 12.53 -74.62
N GLU A 293 50.24 13.53 -75.38
CA GLU A 293 50.94 13.99 -76.58
C GLU A 293 52.27 14.71 -76.24
N GLU A 294 52.34 15.46 -75.14
CA GLU A 294 53.55 16.14 -74.68
C GLU A 294 54.57 15.20 -74.01
N VAL A 295 54.14 14.25 -73.19
CA VAL A 295 55.00 13.23 -72.56
C VAL A 295 55.56 12.28 -73.60
N LYS A 296 54.85 12.01 -74.70
CA LYS A 296 55.46 11.38 -75.88
C LYS A 296 56.69 12.17 -76.36
N ARG A 297 56.70 13.50 -76.26
CA ARG A 297 57.84 14.37 -76.64
C ARG A 297 58.94 14.41 -75.56
N VAL A 298 58.58 14.34 -74.28
CA VAL A 298 59.54 14.40 -73.15
C VAL A 298 60.18 13.03 -72.84
N ARG A 299 59.49 11.92 -73.09
CA ARG A 299 60.03 10.56 -72.93
C ARG A 299 61.28 10.34 -73.80
N ASP A 300 61.45 11.13 -74.85
CA ASP A 300 62.64 11.15 -75.68
C ASP A 300 63.82 11.94 -75.06
N THR A 301 63.63 12.72 -73.97
CA THR A 301 64.64 13.70 -73.46
C THR A 301 65.02 13.61 -71.97
N ALA A 302 64.16 13.18 -71.04
CA ALA A 302 64.35 13.42 -69.59
C ALA A 302 65.18 12.46 -68.69
N PRO A 303 65.54 11.20 -69.02
CA PRO A 303 66.07 10.25 -68.02
C PRO A 303 67.52 10.51 -67.54
N ARG A 304 68.15 11.64 -67.89
CA ARG A 304 69.57 11.90 -67.60
C ARG A 304 69.85 12.81 -66.40
N GLU A 305 68.87 13.55 -65.86
CA GLU A 305 69.13 14.60 -64.86
C GLU A 305 68.80 14.21 -63.40
N ALA A 306 67.97 13.20 -63.16
CA ALA A 306 67.41 12.93 -61.82
C ALA A 306 68.30 12.08 -60.87
N GLU A 307 69.28 11.32 -61.38
CA GLU A 307 70.11 10.46 -60.53
C GLU A 307 71.13 11.24 -59.65
N ALA A 308 71.39 12.52 -59.94
CA ALA A 308 72.44 13.29 -59.29
C ALA A 308 72.08 13.81 -57.88
N LEU A 309 70.81 14.08 -57.58
CA LEU A 309 70.41 14.84 -56.36
C LEU A 309 70.19 13.97 -55.12
N VAL A 310 69.91 12.67 -55.28
CA VAL A 310 69.50 11.78 -54.17
C VAL A 310 70.66 11.37 -53.25
N ARG A 311 71.92 11.55 -53.69
CA ARG A 311 73.09 11.16 -52.89
C ARG A 311 73.44 12.13 -51.76
N GLU A 312 72.97 13.39 -51.79
CA GLU A 312 73.45 14.42 -50.87
C GLU A 312 72.63 14.58 -49.57
N GLU A 313 71.35 14.20 -49.53
CA GLU A 313 70.50 14.42 -48.33
C GLU A 313 70.68 13.40 -47.21
N ASN A 314 71.06 12.16 -47.53
CA ASN A 314 71.08 11.06 -46.56
C ASN A 314 72.17 11.15 -45.48
N ALA A 315 73.13 12.08 -45.60
CA ALA A 315 74.24 12.23 -44.66
C ALA A 315 73.89 13.08 -43.40
N LYS A 316 72.89 13.95 -43.45
CA LYS A 316 72.67 14.99 -42.40
C LYS A 316 71.79 14.56 -41.21
N GLN A 317 71.10 13.42 -41.29
CA GLN A 317 70.06 13.06 -40.31
C GLN A 317 70.52 12.12 -39.17
N ARG A 318 71.76 11.61 -39.18
CA ARG A 318 72.22 10.62 -38.19
C ARG A 318 72.78 11.22 -36.88
N ASP A 319 73.26 12.46 -36.90
CA ASP A 319 74.06 12.99 -35.77
C ASP A 319 73.23 13.65 -34.64
N ALA A 320 71.94 13.94 -34.85
CA ALA A 320 71.13 14.74 -33.91
C ALA A 320 70.42 13.97 -32.77
N LEU A 321 70.42 12.62 -32.78
CA LEU A 321 69.52 11.82 -31.91
C LEU A 321 70.14 11.29 -30.61
N GLN A 322 71.46 11.43 -30.39
CA GLN A 322 72.15 10.68 -29.34
C GLN A 322 72.31 11.40 -27.99
N GLU A 323 72.12 12.73 -27.92
CA GLU A 323 72.48 13.53 -26.73
C GLU A 323 71.37 13.73 -25.67
N PHE A 324 70.10 13.44 -25.99
CA PHE A 324 68.94 13.80 -25.14
C PHE A 324 68.61 12.83 -23.98
N LEU A 325 69.12 11.59 -23.99
CA LEU A 325 68.59 10.49 -23.16
C LEU A 325 69.25 10.27 -21.78
N ALA A 326 70.28 11.04 -21.37
CA ALA A 326 71.11 10.71 -20.20
C ALA A 326 70.71 11.36 -18.85
N ALA A 327 69.87 12.41 -18.80
CA ALA A 327 69.78 13.30 -17.63
C ALA A 327 68.69 13.00 -16.56
N GLU A 328 67.70 12.12 -16.78
CA GLU A 328 66.50 12.04 -15.90
C GLU A 328 66.52 11.03 -14.73
N ARG A 329 67.52 10.14 -14.58
CA ARG A 329 67.39 8.97 -13.68
C ARG A 329 67.76 9.15 -12.19
N GLN A 330 68.27 10.29 -11.71
CA GLN A 330 68.89 10.36 -10.36
C GLN A 330 68.03 10.91 -9.20
N ARG A 331 66.78 11.39 -9.41
CA ARG A 331 66.05 12.19 -8.40
C ARG A 331 65.04 11.48 -7.48
N LYS A 332 64.88 10.16 -7.53
CA LYS A 332 63.70 9.47 -6.94
C LYS A 332 63.95 8.60 -5.69
N ALA A 333 65.15 8.52 -5.12
CA ALA A 333 65.49 7.47 -4.14
C ALA A 333 65.44 7.85 -2.63
N GLU A 334 65.24 9.11 -2.22
CA GLU A 334 65.59 9.54 -0.85
C GLU A 334 64.43 9.77 0.16
N GLN A 335 63.15 9.58 -0.21
CA GLN A 335 62.02 10.03 0.63
C GLN A 335 61.34 8.98 1.54
N ASP A 336 61.55 7.68 1.35
CA ASP A 336 60.66 6.66 1.97
C ASP A 336 61.09 6.12 3.36
N ALA A 337 62.07 6.71 4.06
CA ALA A 337 62.70 6.08 5.24
C ALA A 337 62.25 6.60 6.65
N LYS A 338 61.33 7.55 6.78
CA LYS A 338 61.15 8.31 8.07
C LYS A 338 59.86 8.07 8.87
N GLU A 339 58.96 7.16 8.48
CA GLU A 339 57.58 7.18 9.01
C GLU A 339 57.13 6.07 9.99
N GLN A 340 58.00 5.19 10.53
CA GLN A 340 57.53 3.98 11.27
C GLN A 340 57.81 3.86 12.79
N ALA A 341 58.16 4.90 13.55
CA ALA A 341 58.78 4.70 14.89
C ALA A 341 58.02 5.13 16.18
N ALA A 342 56.75 5.53 16.20
CA ALA A 342 56.21 6.25 17.39
C ALA A 342 54.82 5.87 17.92
N ARG A 343 54.41 4.58 17.91
CA ARG A 343 52.98 4.26 18.18
C ARG A 343 52.59 3.14 19.16
N GLU A 344 53.41 2.69 20.13
CA GLU A 344 53.05 1.43 20.85
C GLU A 344 52.99 1.33 22.40
N ASP A 345 53.29 2.30 23.28
CA ASP A 345 53.59 1.93 24.71
C ASP A 345 52.84 2.61 25.91
N LEU A 346 51.52 2.87 25.89
CA LEU A 346 50.81 3.43 27.08
C LEU A 346 49.51 2.72 27.48
N ILE A 347 49.46 1.40 27.35
CA ILE A 347 48.35 0.57 27.85
C ILE A 347 48.91 -0.46 28.84
N ARG A 348 49.21 -0.01 30.05
CA ARG A 348 49.49 -0.84 31.24
C ARG A 348 49.44 0.10 32.44
N GLN A 349 48.76 -0.29 33.52
CA GLN A 349 48.55 0.43 34.79
C GLN A 349 47.25 1.25 34.82
N ILE A 350 46.30 1.07 35.73
CA ILE A 350 46.25 0.36 36.99
C ILE A 350 44.79 -0.03 37.19
N ARG A 351 44.53 -1.35 37.16
CA ARG A 351 43.43 -1.99 37.89
C ARG A 351 43.99 -2.35 39.26
N ALA A 352 43.44 -1.85 40.36
CA ALA A 352 43.47 -2.53 41.67
C ALA A 352 42.66 -1.80 42.76
N LEU A 353 41.51 -2.39 43.07
CA LEU A 353 41.02 -2.77 44.42
C LEU A 353 39.89 -1.99 45.11
N ASP A 354 39.00 -2.83 45.66
CA ASP A 354 37.65 -2.69 46.20
C ASP A 354 37.59 -2.64 47.75
N ARG A 355 36.65 -1.82 48.29
CA ARG A 355 35.57 -2.03 49.31
C ARG A 355 35.79 -2.88 50.61
N VAL A 356 35.09 -2.75 51.78
CA VAL A 356 34.12 -1.87 52.51
C VAL A 356 33.83 -2.49 53.93
N HIS A 357 33.54 -1.64 54.96
CA HIS A 357 32.72 -1.71 56.24
C HIS A 357 32.36 -3.01 57.04
N ARG A 358 32.15 -2.85 58.38
CA ARG A 358 30.84 -2.93 59.12
C ARG A 358 30.91 -2.92 60.68
N GLU A 359 29.79 -2.51 61.32
CA GLU A 359 29.47 -2.35 62.77
C GLU A 359 28.50 -3.45 63.32
N ARG A 360 28.20 -3.50 64.65
CA ARG A 360 27.10 -4.28 65.31
C ARG A 360 26.54 -3.67 66.63
N VAL A 361 25.30 -4.03 67.01
CA VAL A 361 24.46 -3.62 68.19
C VAL A 361 23.72 -4.84 68.83
N ALA A 362 23.19 -4.78 70.08
CA ALA A 362 22.36 -5.80 70.77
C ALA A 362 21.18 -5.24 71.65
N VAL A 363 20.20 -6.08 72.09
CA VAL A 363 18.78 -5.80 72.52
C VAL A 363 18.38 -6.30 73.95
N PHE A 364 17.28 -5.77 74.56
CA PHE A 364 16.82 -5.74 76.01
C PHE A 364 15.50 -6.54 76.38
N ASP A 365 15.21 -6.74 77.70
CA ASP A 365 14.21 -7.63 78.38
C ASP A 365 13.01 -6.89 79.06
N PRO A 366 11.73 -7.35 79.07
CA PRO A 366 10.57 -6.47 79.22
C PRO A 366 9.80 -6.51 80.56
N THR A 367 10.34 -7.02 81.66
CA THR A 367 9.68 -6.90 82.99
C THR A 367 10.32 -5.87 83.91
N GLU A 368 11.50 -5.37 83.53
CA GLU A 368 12.15 -4.23 84.18
C GLU A 368 11.86 -2.96 83.37
N THR A 369 11.55 -1.85 84.05
CA THR A 369 11.78 -0.56 83.41
C THR A 369 13.27 -0.39 83.24
N ALA A 370 13.71 0.25 82.15
CA ALA A 370 15.12 0.32 81.79
C ALA A 370 15.99 1.13 82.77
N GLN A 371 15.43 1.70 83.85
CA GLN A 371 16.12 2.46 84.90
C GLN A 371 17.05 3.54 84.32
N LEU A 372 16.62 4.15 83.22
CA LEU A 372 17.35 5.19 82.49
C LEU A 372 17.13 6.58 83.12
N GLY A 373 16.29 6.68 84.15
CA GLY A 373 15.96 7.94 84.83
C GLY A 373 15.02 8.82 84.01
N LEU A 374 14.31 8.25 83.02
CA LEU A 374 13.32 8.98 82.25
C LEU A 374 12.00 9.03 83.03
N LEU A 375 11.38 10.22 83.09
CA LEU A 375 10.10 10.48 83.77
C LEU A 375 8.90 9.61 83.31
N GLN A 376 9.04 8.83 82.24
CA GLN A 376 7.97 8.06 81.59
C GLN A 376 8.16 6.53 81.67
N GLU A 377 9.01 6.04 82.57
CA GLU A 377 9.20 4.60 82.79
C GLU A 377 7.98 3.96 83.47
N MET A 378 7.42 2.90 82.88
CA MET A 378 6.33 2.10 83.45
C MET A 378 6.61 0.62 83.25
N SER A 379 6.32 -0.18 84.25
CA SER A 379 6.48 -1.63 84.15
C SER A 379 5.55 -2.21 83.06
N LEU A 380 5.92 -3.34 82.46
CA LEU A 380 5.06 -4.02 81.47
C LEU A 380 3.69 -4.41 82.04
N ALA A 381 3.57 -4.51 83.35
CA ALA A 381 2.30 -4.73 84.04
C ALA A 381 1.41 -3.48 84.08
N GLU A 382 1.92 -2.31 84.48
CA GLU A 382 1.18 -1.03 84.44
C GLU A 382 0.79 -0.63 83.02
N LEU A 383 1.66 -0.95 82.07
CA LEU A 383 1.40 -0.83 80.65
C LEU A 383 0.12 -1.60 80.25
N ARG A 384 -0.10 -2.81 80.79
CA ARG A 384 -1.28 -3.64 80.46
C ARG A 384 -2.61 -3.02 80.94
N GLU A 385 -2.65 -2.33 82.07
CA GLU A 385 -3.88 -1.68 82.55
C GLU A 385 -4.18 -0.39 81.79
N ARG A 386 -3.16 0.45 81.55
CA ARG A 386 -3.32 1.62 80.67
C ARG A 386 -3.73 1.21 79.26
N LEU A 387 -3.22 0.07 78.78
CA LEU A 387 -3.66 -0.53 77.51
C LEU A 387 -5.15 -0.90 77.52
N ARG A 388 -5.76 -1.29 78.64
CA ARG A 388 -7.21 -1.58 78.70
C ARG A 388 -8.08 -0.33 78.57
N VAL A 389 -7.80 0.74 79.34
CA VAL A 389 -8.53 2.02 79.23
C VAL A 389 -8.33 2.61 77.83
N ARG A 390 -7.09 2.59 77.35
CA ARG A 390 -6.76 2.99 75.98
C ARG A 390 -7.49 2.15 74.95
N HIS A 391 -7.73 0.85 75.19
CA HIS A 391 -8.50 0.00 74.28
C HIS A 391 -9.98 0.42 74.22
N GLU A 392 -10.59 0.88 75.32
CA GLU A 392 -11.97 1.37 75.32
C GLU A 392 -12.10 2.74 74.64
N GLU A 393 -11.17 3.66 74.91
CA GLU A 393 -11.06 4.93 74.19
C GLU A 393 -10.81 4.69 72.69
N GLN A 394 -9.95 3.73 72.36
CA GLN A 394 -9.68 3.31 71.00
C GLN A 394 -10.94 2.73 70.35
N LYS A 395 -11.77 1.94 71.05
CA LYS A 395 -13.06 1.45 70.53
C LYS A 395 -14.02 2.59 70.21
N ARG A 396 -14.19 3.57 71.12
CA ARG A 396 -15.06 4.73 70.90
C ARG A 396 -14.55 5.59 69.74
N TRP A 397 -13.24 5.82 69.69
CA TRP A 397 -12.60 6.50 68.57
C TRP A 397 -12.81 5.74 67.26
N GLU A 398 -12.70 4.40 67.25
CA GLU A 398 -12.98 3.55 66.09
C GLU A 398 -14.46 3.66 65.66
N GLU A 399 -15.41 3.72 66.58
CA GLU A 399 -16.83 3.88 66.29
C GLU A 399 -17.15 5.24 65.66
N SER A 400 -16.72 6.35 66.28
CA SER A 400 -16.86 7.69 65.69
C SER A 400 -16.15 7.78 64.34
N ARG A 401 -14.97 7.16 64.21
CA ARG A 401 -14.26 7.11 62.94
C ARG A 401 -15.00 6.30 61.88
N ARG A 402 -15.69 5.22 62.26
CA ARG A 402 -16.53 4.43 61.34
C ARG A 402 -17.72 5.26 60.87
N GLU A 403 -18.36 6.02 61.74
CA GLU A 403 -19.47 6.92 61.39
C GLU A 403 -19.01 8.01 60.41
N GLU A 404 -17.90 8.70 60.70
CA GLU A 404 -17.27 9.67 59.77
C GLU A 404 -16.96 9.04 58.41
N ILE A 405 -16.42 7.82 58.38
CA ILE A 405 -16.14 7.11 57.13
C ILE A 405 -17.43 6.82 56.36
N ILE A 406 -18.55 6.55 57.04
CA ILE A 406 -19.84 6.29 56.40
C ILE A 406 -20.41 7.58 55.83
N THR A 407 -20.41 8.68 56.59
CA THR A 407 -20.89 9.99 56.12
C THR A 407 -20.08 10.47 54.92
N ASP A 408 -18.74 10.42 55.02
CA ASP A 408 -17.82 10.74 53.91
C ASP A 408 -18.13 9.93 52.65
N LYS A 409 -18.44 8.64 52.81
CA LYS A 409 -18.79 7.76 51.67
C LYS A 409 -20.12 8.16 51.06
N GLN A 410 -21.11 8.53 51.87
CA GLN A 410 -22.42 8.99 51.40
C GLN A 410 -22.29 10.30 50.63
N GLU A 411 -21.56 11.28 51.17
CA GLU A 411 -21.29 12.56 50.52
C GLU A 411 -20.53 12.38 49.21
N LYS A 412 -19.44 11.59 49.20
CA LYS A 412 -18.69 11.27 47.97
C LYS A 412 -19.56 10.60 46.91
N ASN A 413 -20.49 9.74 47.32
CA ASN A 413 -21.42 9.10 46.39
C ASN A 413 -22.44 10.09 45.82
N ALA A 414 -23.00 10.98 46.65
CA ALA A 414 -23.90 12.04 46.21
C ALA A 414 -23.21 12.98 45.19
N ASP A 415 -22.00 13.46 45.51
CA ASP A 415 -21.17 14.28 44.62
C ASP A 415 -20.88 13.60 43.27
N LEU A 416 -20.58 12.29 43.30
CA LEU A 416 -20.31 11.53 42.09
C LEU A 416 -21.57 11.37 41.23
N LEU A 417 -22.75 11.20 41.86
CA LEU A 417 -24.03 11.14 41.15
C LEU A 417 -24.36 12.47 40.48
N ASP A 418 -24.16 13.60 41.17
CA ASP A 418 -24.40 14.93 40.61
C ASP A 418 -23.46 15.26 39.43
N LYS A 419 -22.18 14.90 39.55
CA LYS A 419 -21.23 15.02 38.45
C LYS A 419 -21.59 14.11 37.28
N ALA A 420 -22.06 12.88 37.56
CA ALA A 420 -22.46 11.93 36.53
C ALA A 420 -23.71 12.40 35.77
N THR A 421 -24.73 12.90 36.46
CA THR A 421 -25.95 13.43 35.85
C THR A 421 -25.66 14.67 35.01
N SER A 422 -24.81 15.58 35.52
CA SER A 422 -24.34 16.76 34.80
C SER A 422 -23.55 16.39 33.55
N ALA A 423 -22.62 15.44 33.66
CA ALA A 423 -21.86 14.91 32.52
C ALA A 423 -22.79 14.27 31.48
N ALA A 424 -23.76 13.44 31.91
CA ALA A 424 -24.73 12.83 31.02
C ALA A 424 -25.56 13.87 30.25
N ARG A 425 -26.00 14.95 30.92
CA ARG A 425 -26.70 16.07 30.28
C ARG A 425 -25.81 16.75 29.23
N ARG A 426 -24.56 17.05 29.56
CA ARG A 426 -23.58 17.66 28.63
C ARG A 426 -23.32 16.78 27.40
N ARG A 427 -23.18 15.47 27.58
CA ARG A 427 -23.01 14.51 26.47
C ARG A 427 -24.20 14.49 25.53
N ARG A 428 -25.43 14.53 26.07
CA ARG A 428 -26.64 14.60 25.24
C ARG A 428 -26.67 15.88 24.40
N LEU A 429 -26.36 17.03 24.99
CA LEU A 429 -26.31 18.32 24.30
C LEU A 429 -25.22 18.39 23.23
N THR A 430 -24.01 17.92 23.55
CA THR A 430 -22.92 17.87 22.57
C THR A 430 -23.19 16.85 21.46
N ALA A 431 -23.80 15.70 21.77
CA ALA A 431 -24.19 14.73 20.76
C ALA A 431 -25.25 15.30 19.78
N SER A 432 -26.26 16.01 20.28
CA SER A 432 -27.27 16.64 19.44
C SER A 432 -26.69 17.77 18.58
N ALA A 433 -25.85 18.64 19.16
CA ALA A 433 -25.15 19.70 18.42
C ALA A 433 -24.22 19.12 17.33
N ASN A 434 -23.42 18.11 17.66
CA ASN A 434 -22.54 17.45 16.70
C ASN A 434 -23.32 16.72 15.61
N ALA A 435 -24.47 16.11 15.92
CA ALA A 435 -25.35 15.52 14.93
C ALA A 435 -25.87 16.57 13.93
N ALA A 436 -26.30 17.74 14.43
CA ALA A 436 -26.74 18.86 13.60
C ALA A 436 -25.62 19.45 12.72
N VAL A 437 -24.39 19.57 13.25
CA VAL A 437 -23.24 20.02 12.46
C VAL A 437 -22.89 19.02 11.37
N ARG A 438 -22.91 17.71 11.68
CA ARG A 438 -22.65 16.65 10.69
C ARG A 438 -23.70 16.62 9.59
N SER A 439 -24.99 16.77 9.92
CA SER A 439 -26.05 16.82 8.91
C SER A 439 -25.90 18.03 7.98
N LYS A 440 -25.61 19.22 8.54
CA LYS A 440 -25.31 20.44 7.75
C LYS A 440 -24.10 20.26 6.83
N LYS A 441 -22.98 19.72 7.34
CA LYS A 441 -21.78 19.45 6.53
C LYS A 441 -22.06 18.46 5.41
N LYS A 442 -22.83 17.40 5.69
CA LYS A 442 -23.23 16.41 4.68
C LYS A 442 -24.11 17.03 3.60
N ALA A 443 -25.06 17.90 3.98
CA ALA A 443 -25.90 18.62 3.02
C ALA A 443 -25.09 19.56 2.13
N LEU A 444 -24.14 20.33 2.71
CA LEU A 444 -23.25 21.21 1.94
C LEU A 444 -22.33 20.43 0.99
N ALA A 445 -21.77 19.31 1.44
CA ALA A 445 -20.95 18.44 0.58
C ALA A 445 -21.77 17.89 -0.59
N ALA A 446 -22.98 17.38 -0.33
CA ALA A 446 -23.87 16.90 -1.38
C ALA A 446 -24.25 18.01 -2.37
N ALA A 447 -24.48 19.24 -1.90
CA ALA A 447 -24.75 20.38 -2.79
C ALA A 447 -23.55 20.69 -3.71
N ARG A 448 -22.33 20.73 -3.16
CA ARG A 448 -21.10 20.92 -3.93
C ARG A 448 -20.87 19.81 -4.96
N GLU A 449 -21.10 18.55 -4.59
CA GLU A 449 -21.00 17.43 -5.52
C GLU A 449 -22.00 17.56 -6.67
N MET A 450 -23.23 17.99 -6.40
CA MET A 450 -24.25 18.23 -7.44
C MET A 450 -23.85 19.38 -8.37
N GLU A 451 -23.28 20.47 -7.84
CA GLU A 451 -22.74 21.58 -8.64
C GLU A 451 -21.59 21.13 -9.54
N GLU A 452 -20.63 20.38 -8.99
CA GLU A 452 -19.52 19.81 -9.78
C GLU A 452 -20.02 18.86 -10.86
N GLN A 453 -21.00 18.00 -10.56
CA GLN A 453 -21.61 17.11 -11.55
C GLN A 453 -22.31 17.91 -12.65
N ALA A 454 -22.98 19.01 -12.31
CA ALA A 454 -23.61 19.89 -13.30
C ALA A 454 -22.56 20.55 -14.20
N ILE A 455 -21.45 21.03 -13.65
CA ILE A 455 -20.32 21.59 -14.42
C ILE A 455 -19.70 20.53 -15.33
N ARG A 456 -19.43 19.31 -14.82
CA ARG A 456 -18.90 18.20 -15.62
C ARG A 456 -19.85 17.83 -16.77
N ARG A 457 -21.17 17.80 -16.52
CA ARG A 457 -22.17 17.55 -17.56
C ARG A 457 -22.14 18.64 -18.65
N LYS A 458 -22.07 19.92 -18.26
CA LYS A 458 -21.93 21.04 -19.21
C LYS A 458 -20.66 20.90 -20.06
N ASN A 459 -19.51 20.69 -19.43
CA ASN A 459 -18.23 20.52 -20.13
C ASN A 459 -18.25 19.31 -21.08
N ASN A 460 -18.87 18.20 -20.67
CA ASN A 460 -19.02 17.02 -21.52
C ASN A 460 -19.93 17.29 -22.73
N LEU A 461 -21.00 18.06 -22.57
CA LEU A 461 -21.86 18.48 -23.67
C LEU A 461 -21.09 19.38 -24.66
N GLU A 462 -20.35 20.37 -24.16
CA GLU A 462 -19.52 21.24 -25.01
C GLU A 462 -18.45 20.45 -25.78
N LEU A 463 -17.82 19.45 -25.15
CA LEU A 463 -16.87 18.57 -25.82
C LEU A 463 -17.55 17.71 -26.89
N ALA A 464 -18.73 17.15 -26.59
CA ALA A 464 -19.51 16.37 -27.55
C ALA A 464 -19.90 17.20 -28.78
N GLU A 465 -20.29 18.46 -28.58
CA GLU A 465 -20.57 19.40 -29.66
C GLU A 465 -19.32 19.70 -30.50
N LYS A 466 -18.17 19.96 -29.87
CA LYS A 466 -16.89 20.16 -30.58
C LYS A 466 -16.49 18.93 -31.41
N LEU A 467 -16.60 17.74 -30.84
CA LEU A 467 -16.31 16.48 -31.54
C LEU A 467 -17.29 16.23 -32.69
N LYS A 468 -18.57 16.58 -32.52
CA LYS A 468 -19.57 16.49 -33.57
C LYS A 468 -19.23 17.44 -34.72
N ARG A 469 -18.92 18.71 -34.44
CA ARG A 469 -18.46 19.68 -35.46
C ARG A 469 -17.23 19.17 -36.21
N GLN A 470 -16.21 18.67 -35.51
CA GLN A 470 -15.02 18.11 -36.18
C GLN A 470 -15.32 16.87 -37.03
N ARG A 471 -16.27 16.03 -36.61
CA ARG A 471 -16.74 14.89 -37.43
C ARG A 471 -17.48 15.39 -38.66
N ASP A 472 -18.40 16.33 -38.50
CA ASP A 472 -19.19 16.91 -39.58
C ASP A 472 -18.30 17.63 -40.60
N GLU A 473 -17.29 18.37 -40.14
CA GLU A 473 -16.27 19.00 -41.00
C GLU A 473 -15.45 17.94 -41.76
N ARG A 474 -15.05 16.85 -41.09
CA ARG A 474 -14.33 15.75 -41.74
C ARG A 474 -15.20 15.04 -42.75
N THR A 475 -16.46 14.77 -42.45
CA THR A 475 -17.40 14.15 -43.40
C THR A 475 -17.61 15.06 -44.60
N GLN A 476 -17.81 16.36 -44.38
CA GLN A 476 -17.92 17.34 -45.47
C GLN A 476 -16.65 17.39 -46.33
N GLN A 477 -15.45 17.35 -45.74
CA GLN A 477 -14.20 17.28 -46.48
C GLN A 477 -14.09 16.00 -47.30
N THR A 478 -14.45 14.84 -46.71
CA THR A 478 -14.43 13.56 -47.43
C THR A 478 -15.48 13.51 -48.55
N GLU A 479 -16.65 14.11 -48.35
CA GLU A 479 -17.70 14.21 -49.36
C GLU A 479 -17.27 15.13 -50.50
N LYS A 480 -16.65 16.28 -50.21
CA LYS A 480 -16.06 17.16 -51.24
C LYS A 480 -15.01 16.43 -52.06
N LEU A 481 -14.05 15.77 -51.41
CA LEU A 481 -13.03 14.97 -52.10
C LEU A 481 -13.65 13.85 -52.92
N ARG A 482 -14.69 13.18 -52.39
CA ARG A 482 -15.42 12.14 -53.12
C ARG A 482 -16.09 12.71 -54.37
N LEU A 483 -16.81 13.81 -54.26
CA LEU A 483 -17.43 14.48 -55.41
C LEU A 483 -16.39 14.91 -56.44
N GLU A 484 -15.27 15.48 -56.02
CA GLU A 484 -14.15 15.83 -56.92
C GLU A 484 -13.58 14.58 -57.63
N THR A 485 -13.43 13.45 -56.92
CA THR A 485 -12.98 12.19 -57.55
C THR A 485 -14.02 11.61 -58.50
N GLU A 486 -15.31 11.72 -58.19
CA GLU A 486 -16.41 11.28 -59.05
C GLU A 486 -16.52 12.17 -60.29
N GLU A 487 -16.32 13.49 -60.16
CA GLU A 487 -16.21 14.43 -61.30
C GLU A 487 -15.00 14.12 -62.17
N MET A 488 -13.84 13.87 -61.59
CA MET A 488 -12.65 13.49 -62.34
C MET A 488 -12.82 12.12 -63.02
N ALA A 489 -13.49 11.17 -62.36
CA ALA A 489 -13.81 9.86 -62.94
C ALA A 489 -14.83 9.95 -64.08
N THR A 490 -15.87 10.78 -63.94
CA THR A 490 -16.87 11.04 -64.99
C THR A 490 -16.26 11.77 -66.18
N ARG A 491 -15.39 12.77 -65.96
CA ARG A 491 -14.58 13.41 -67.01
C ARG A 491 -13.69 12.40 -67.74
N ARG A 492 -13.04 11.49 -67.01
CA ARG A 492 -12.24 10.39 -67.60
C ARG A 492 -13.09 9.38 -68.38
N ARG A 493 -14.34 9.14 -67.96
CA ARG A 493 -15.30 8.27 -68.67
C ARG A 493 -15.78 8.90 -69.99
N PHE A 494 -16.01 10.22 -70.02
CA PHE A 494 -16.45 10.94 -71.21
C PHE A 494 -15.35 11.08 -72.29
N LEU A 495 -14.07 11.09 -71.91
CA LEU A 495 -12.91 11.23 -72.82
C LEU A 495 -12.46 9.93 -73.49
N GLY A 496 -13.29 8.87 -73.49
CA GLY A 496 -13.05 7.66 -74.31
C GLY A 496 -11.98 6.68 -73.82
N ALA A 497 -11.19 7.01 -72.78
CA ALA A 497 -10.20 6.12 -72.17
C ALA A 497 -10.80 4.98 -71.32
N ALA A 498 -12.13 4.90 -71.23
CA ALA A 498 -12.84 4.04 -70.28
C ALA A 498 -13.68 2.93 -70.94
N LYS A 499 -13.46 2.59 -72.22
CA LYS A 499 -14.19 1.47 -72.86
C LYS A 499 -13.92 0.13 -72.13
N ASN A 500 -12.66 -0.12 -71.79
CA ASN A 500 -12.26 -1.28 -70.99
C ASN A 500 -12.81 -1.23 -69.56
N MET A 501 -12.80 -0.04 -68.93
CA MET A 501 -13.38 0.17 -67.59
C MET A 501 -14.90 -0.02 -67.58
N LEU A 502 -15.62 0.32 -68.66
CA LEU A 502 -17.06 0.12 -68.79
C LEU A 502 -17.40 -1.37 -68.91
N GLU A 503 -16.62 -2.12 -69.69
CA GLU A 503 -16.74 -3.58 -69.80
C GLU A 503 -16.40 -4.28 -68.48
N GLU A 504 -15.32 -3.87 -67.79
CA GLU A 504 -15.00 -4.35 -66.44
C GLU A 504 -16.12 -4.06 -65.43
N ASN A 505 -16.67 -2.84 -65.44
CA ASN A 505 -17.81 -2.50 -64.58
C ASN A 505 -19.06 -3.31 -64.93
N HIS A 506 -19.29 -3.65 -66.20
CA HIS A 506 -20.39 -4.52 -66.61
C HIS A 506 -20.20 -5.95 -66.09
N PHE A 507 -19.00 -6.53 -66.24
CA PHE A 507 -18.67 -7.85 -65.68
C PHE A 507 -18.73 -7.88 -64.15
N ASP A 508 -18.29 -6.81 -63.48
CA ASP A 508 -18.38 -6.69 -62.02
C ASP A 508 -19.83 -6.52 -61.55
N GLN A 509 -20.68 -5.83 -62.31
CA GLN A 509 -22.11 -5.75 -62.02
C GLN A 509 -22.80 -7.12 -62.16
N LEU A 510 -22.41 -7.92 -63.15
CA LEU A 510 -22.87 -9.30 -63.31
C LEU A 510 -22.40 -10.19 -62.16
N LYS A 511 -21.11 -10.11 -61.77
CA LYS A 511 -20.57 -10.82 -60.59
C LYS A 511 -21.31 -10.45 -59.31
N ARG A 512 -21.52 -9.15 -59.05
CA ARG A 512 -22.31 -8.67 -57.91
C ARG A 512 -23.78 -9.11 -57.99
N GLY A 513 -24.32 -9.27 -59.20
CA GLY A 513 -25.63 -9.87 -59.44
C GLY A 513 -25.69 -11.32 -58.95
N PHE A 514 -24.72 -12.13 -59.37
CA PHE A 514 -24.58 -13.52 -58.93
C PHE A 514 -24.31 -13.63 -57.44
N GLU A 515 -23.49 -12.75 -56.86
CA GLU A 515 -23.25 -12.70 -55.41
C GLU A 515 -24.52 -12.35 -54.64
N ARG A 516 -25.32 -11.38 -55.11
CA ARG A 516 -26.62 -11.07 -54.51
C ARG A 516 -27.58 -12.25 -54.59
N GLU A 517 -27.60 -12.97 -55.70
CA GLU A 517 -28.43 -14.14 -55.87
C GLU A 517 -27.98 -15.29 -54.96
N ALA A 518 -26.67 -15.57 -54.89
CA ALA A 518 -26.09 -16.55 -53.99
C ALA A 518 -26.36 -16.21 -52.52
N LYS A 519 -26.21 -14.94 -52.14
CA LYS A 519 -26.51 -14.46 -50.78
C LYS A 519 -27.99 -14.60 -50.45
N LYS A 520 -28.90 -14.22 -51.37
CA LYS A 520 -30.33 -14.44 -51.19
C LYS A 520 -30.67 -15.93 -51.02
N ARG A 521 -30.05 -16.81 -51.81
CA ARG A 521 -30.24 -18.28 -51.66
C ARG A 521 -29.70 -18.80 -50.33
N GLN A 522 -28.59 -18.26 -49.84
CA GLN A 522 -28.06 -18.60 -48.52
C GLN A 522 -28.95 -18.09 -47.40
N GLU A 523 -29.43 -16.85 -47.49
CA GLU A 523 -30.36 -16.24 -46.53
C GLU A 523 -31.69 -17.01 -46.49
N THR A 524 -32.25 -17.41 -47.65
CA THR A 524 -33.46 -18.24 -47.69
C THR A 524 -33.22 -19.61 -47.06
N HIS A 525 -32.09 -20.27 -47.35
CA HIS A 525 -31.74 -21.53 -46.71
C HIS A 525 -31.53 -21.40 -45.20
N GLN A 526 -30.90 -20.33 -44.73
CA GLN A 526 -30.72 -20.06 -43.30
C GLN A 526 -32.06 -19.82 -42.62
N LEU A 527 -32.93 -19.00 -43.21
CA LEU A 527 -34.27 -18.76 -42.70
C LEU A 527 -35.09 -20.05 -42.64
N GLU A 528 -35.03 -20.89 -43.67
CA GLU A 528 -35.66 -22.22 -43.69
C GLU A 528 -35.08 -23.18 -42.64
N SER A 529 -33.77 -23.11 -42.37
CA SER A 529 -33.15 -23.92 -41.30
C SER A 529 -33.61 -23.47 -39.92
N ILE A 530 -33.64 -22.15 -39.68
CA ILE A 530 -34.10 -21.55 -38.42
C ILE A 530 -35.59 -21.84 -38.21
N THR A 531 -36.42 -21.75 -39.25
CA THR A 531 -37.84 -22.10 -39.13
C THR A 531 -38.03 -23.59 -38.81
N LYS A 532 -37.28 -24.49 -39.45
CA LYS A 532 -37.30 -25.93 -39.12
C LYS A 532 -36.86 -26.21 -37.68
N GLU A 533 -35.77 -25.59 -37.22
CA GLU A 533 -35.29 -25.73 -35.83
C GLU A 533 -36.30 -25.19 -34.81
N ASN A 534 -36.92 -24.04 -35.10
CA ASN A 534 -37.97 -23.47 -34.25
C ASN A 534 -39.19 -24.38 -34.17
N VAL A 535 -39.62 -24.98 -35.28
CA VAL A 535 -40.72 -25.96 -35.30
C VAL A 535 -40.35 -27.20 -34.48
N GLN A 536 -39.14 -27.74 -34.63
CA GLN A 536 -38.66 -28.88 -33.83
C GLN A 536 -38.56 -28.55 -32.34
N ALA A 537 -38.09 -27.35 -31.98
CA ALA A 537 -38.03 -26.88 -30.60
C ALA A 537 -39.43 -26.71 -30.00
N GLN A 538 -40.38 -26.19 -30.78
CA GLN A 538 -41.78 -26.08 -30.37
C GLN A 538 -42.43 -27.45 -30.17
N GLU A 539 -42.22 -28.40 -31.08
CA GLU A 539 -42.68 -29.78 -30.91
C GLU A 539 -42.09 -30.45 -29.66
N LYS A 540 -40.79 -30.23 -29.39
CA LYS A 540 -40.13 -30.76 -28.19
C LYS A 540 -40.74 -30.18 -26.93
N ARG A 541 -40.95 -28.86 -26.87
CA ARG A 541 -41.64 -28.18 -25.75
C ARG A 541 -43.06 -28.72 -25.56
N MET A 542 -43.81 -28.95 -26.64
CA MET A 542 -45.15 -29.53 -26.58
C MET A 542 -45.13 -30.97 -26.03
N LYS A 543 -44.18 -31.80 -26.48
CA LYS A 543 -43.99 -33.17 -25.98
C LYS A 543 -43.59 -33.20 -24.50
N ASP A 544 -42.70 -32.31 -24.08
CA ASP A 544 -42.26 -32.20 -22.68
C ASP A 544 -43.40 -31.70 -21.78
N ALA A 545 -44.15 -30.68 -22.23
CA ALA A 545 -45.33 -30.20 -21.51
C ALA A 545 -46.42 -31.28 -21.39
N PHE A 546 -46.62 -32.10 -22.43
CA PHE A 546 -47.55 -33.23 -22.38
C PHE A 546 -47.09 -34.30 -21.39
N ARG A 547 -45.79 -34.63 -21.36
CA ARG A 547 -45.20 -35.58 -20.40
C ARG A 547 -45.36 -35.08 -18.96
N GLU A 548 -45.08 -33.81 -18.70
CA GLU A 548 -45.25 -33.21 -17.37
C GLU A 548 -46.72 -33.22 -16.94
N ARG A 549 -47.66 -32.90 -17.83
CA ARG A 549 -49.11 -33.05 -17.54
C ARG A 549 -49.49 -34.49 -17.19
N GLN A 550 -48.96 -35.48 -17.91
CA GLN A 550 -49.18 -36.89 -17.56
C GLN A 550 -48.57 -37.27 -16.21
N ARG A 551 -47.39 -36.75 -15.87
CA ARG A 551 -46.76 -36.98 -14.56
C ARG A 551 -47.59 -36.38 -13.43
N LEU A 552 -48.05 -35.14 -13.60
CA LEU A 552 -48.92 -34.48 -12.62
C LEU A 552 -50.24 -35.22 -12.44
N ALA A 553 -50.91 -35.62 -13.53
CA ALA A 553 -52.14 -36.41 -13.46
C ALA A 553 -51.92 -37.73 -12.71
N LYS A 554 -50.81 -38.44 -12.97
CA LYS A 554 -50.45 -39.66 -12.21
C LYS A 554 -50.19 -39.38 -10.74
N GLN A 555 -49.51 -38.28 -10.41
CA GLN A 555 -49.28 -37.88 -9.02
C GLN A 555 -50.59 -37.54 -8.31
N GLU A 556 -51.52 -36.86 -8.98
CA GLU A 556 -52.85 -36.57 -8.45
C GLU A 556 -53.64 -37.87 -8.21
N GLU A 557 -53.65 -38.81 -9.16
CA GLU A 557 -54.27 -40.13 -8.98
C GLU A 557 -53.63 -40.91 -7.81
N GLU A 558 -52.30 -40.88 -7.67
CA GLU A 558 -51.59 -41.52 -6.56
C GLU A 558 -51.93 -40.86 -5.22
N GLN A 559 -52.03 -39.52 -5.18
CA GLN A 559 -52.44 -38.78 -3.99
C GLN A 559 -53.88 -39.09 -3.59
N GLU A 560 -54.80 -39.15 -4.56
CA GLU A 560 -56.20 -39.54 -4.31
C GLU A 560 -56.28 -40.97 -3.76
N ARG A 561 -55.56 -41.91 -4.36
CA ARG A 561 -55.46 -43.30 -3.87
C ARG A 561 -54.88 -43.35 -2.46
N ALA A 562 -53.83 -42.57 -2.17
CA ALA A 562 -53.23 -42.48 -0.85
C ALA A 562 -54.21 -41.89 0.18
N GLN A 563 -54.99 -40.87 -0.19
CA GLN A 563 -56.02 -40.28 0.68
C GLN A 563 -57.15 -41.28 0.98
N ILE A 564 -57.62 -42.01 -0.04
CA ILE A 564 -58.62 -43.08 0.15
C ILE A 564 -58.08 -44.16 1.09
N TYR A 565 -56.83 -44.58 0.90
CA TYR A 565 -56.18 -45.56 1.76
C TYR A 565 -56.00 -45.05 3.19
N ALA A 566 -55.62 -43.78 3.37
CA ALA A 566 -55.50 -43.15 4.68
C ALA A 566 -56.85 -43.08 5.40
N ARG A 567 -57.93 -42.67 4.72
CA ARG A 567 -59.29 -42.68 5.27
C ARG A 567 -59.73 -44.08 5.67
N ALA A 568 -59.55 -45.08 4.80
CA ALA A 568 -59.86 -46.47 5.11
C ALA A 568 -59.08 -46.99 6.34
N LYS A 569 -57.82 -46.58 6.49
CA LYS A 569 -56.98 -46.93 7.63
C LYS A 569 -57.43 -46.24 8.93
N GLU A 570 -57.88 -44.99 8.86
CA GLU A 570 -58.46 -44.29 10.01
C GLU A 570 -59.81 -44.87 10.42
N ASP A 571 -60.65 -45.21 9.45
CA ASP A 571 -61.94 -45.87 9.71
C ASP A 571 -61.75 -47.25 10.34
N ALA A 572 -60.78 -48.04 9.85
CA ALA A 572 -60.41 -49.31 10.48
C ALA A 572 -59.97 -49.10 11.94
N LYS A 573 -59.10 -48.12 12.21
CA LYS A 573 -58.69 -47.78 13.59
C LYS A 573 -59.85 -47.32 14.46
N ARG A 574 -60.85 -46.62 13.89
CA ARG A 574 -62.05 -46.22 14.63
C ARG A 574 -62.90 -47.43 14.99
N ARG A 575 -63.13 -48.34 14.04
CA ARG A 575 -63.82 -49.61 14.31
C ARG A 575 -63.10 -50.43 15.36
N ASP A 576 -61.78 -50.59 15.24
CA ASP A 576 -60.98 -51.32 16.23
C ASP A 576 -61.11 -50.69 17.64
N ARG A 577 -61.16 -49.35 17.74
CA ARG A 577 -61.39 -48.64 19.01
C ARG A 577 -62.81 -48.86 19.55
N GLU A 578 -63.82 -48.80 18.70
CA GLU A 578 -65.22 -49.07 19.08
C GLU A 578 -65.39 -50.54 19.53
N GLU A 579 -64.75 -51.48 18.84
CA GLU A 579 -64.69 -52.90 19.22
C GLU A 579 -63.95 -53.07 20.56
N ASP A 580 -62.80 -52.42 20.75
CA ASP A 580 -62.08 -52.43 22.03
C ASP A 580 -62.92 -51.82 23.17
N GLU A 581 -63.63 -50.73 22.92
CA GLU A 581 -64.50 -50.08 23.91
C GLU A 581 -65.71 -50.95 24.26
N THR A 582 -66.35 -51.57 23.28
CA THR A 582 -67.45 -52.51 23.50
C THR A 582 -66.99 -53.76 24.24
N LEU A 583 -65.84 -54.34 23.88
CA LEU A 583 -65.22 -55.45 24.61
C LEU A 583 -64.89 -55.05 26.05
N ARG A 584 -64.30 -53.88 26.27
CA ARG A 584 -64.03 -53.35 27.62
C ARG A 584 -65.31 -53.12 28.41
N ALA A 585 -66.38 -52.63 27.79
CA ALA A 585 -67.68 -52.45 28.44
C ALA A 585 -68.28 -53.81 28.82
N LEU A 586 -68.18 -54.81 27.95
CA LEU A 586 -68.64 -56.17 28.20
C LEU A 586 -67.88 -56.81 29.37
N VAL A 587 -66.55 -56.68 29.38
CA VAL A 587 -65.69 -57.13 30.48
C VAL A 587 -66.02 -56.41 31.79
N ARG A 588 -66.24 -55.09 31.77
CA ARG A 588 -66.66 -54.34 32.97
C ARG A 588 -68.01 -54.82 33.49
N HIS A 589 -68.97 -55.07 32.60
CA HIS A 589 -70.27 -55.61 32.96
C HIS A 589 -70.16 -57.03 33.54
N GLU A 590 -69.35 -57.90 32.96
CA GLU A 590 -69.07 -59.24 33.52
C GLU A 590 -68.35 -59.17 34.86
N GLN A 591 -67.38 -58.27 35.03
CA GLN A 591 -66.72 -58.06 36.32
C GLN A 591 -67.70 -57.56 37.38
N GLN A 592 -68.63 -56.67 37.02
CA GLN A 592 -69.71 -56.24 37.91
C GLN A 592 -70.63 -57.41 38.27
N ARG A 593 -71.09 -58.21 37.28
CA ARG A 593 -71.88 -59.43 37.53
C ARG A 593 -71.14 -60.43 38.42
N TYR A 594 -69.85 -60.67 38.16
CA TYR A 594 -69.01 -61.56 38.96
C TYR A 594 -68.82 -61.03 40.38
N SER A 595 -68.56 -59.73 40.56
CA SER A 595 -68.43 -59.12 41.88
C SER A 595 -69.74 -59.20 42.68
N HIS A 596 -70.89 -59.01 42.02
CA HIS A 596 -72.21 -59.18 42.62
C HIS A 596 -72.50 -60.64 42.99
N ALA A 597 -72.18 -61.59 42.10
CA ALA A 597 -72.30 -63.03 42.36
C ALA A 597 -71.36 -63.50 43.49
N ARG A 598 -70.13 -62.98 43.52
CA ARG A 598 -69.17 -63.23 44.59
C ARG A 598 -69.64 -62.65 45.92
N GLY A 599 -70.16 -61.42 45.93
CA GLY A 599 -70.73 -60.81 47.13
C GLY A 599 -71.91 -61.61 47.69
N THR A 600 -72.82 -62.05 46.82
CA THR A 600 -73.96 -62.91 47.22
C THR A 600 -73.52 -64.29 47.71
N LEU A 601 -72.50 -64.92 47.10
CA LEU A 601 -71.95 -66.20 47.60
C LEU A 601 -71.22 -66.05 48.94
N GLN A 602 -70.45 -64.97 49.12
CA GLN A 602 -69.74 -64.69 50.39
C GLN A 602 -70.71 -64.40 51.54
N ALA A 603 -71.83 -63.74 51.26
CA ALA A 603 -72.89 -63.50 52.25
C ALA A 603 -73.61 -64.81 52.67
N ARG A 604 -73.67 -65.80 51.78
CA ARG A 604 -74.38 -67.07 52.03
C ARG A 604 -73.64 -68.01 53.00
N ASN A 605 -72.31 -67.89 53.13
CA ASN A 605 -71.52 -68.65 54.11
C ASN A 605 -70.27 -67.87 54.55
N MET A 606 -70.46 -67.00 55.53
CA MET A 606 -69.42 -66.09 56.04
C MET A 606 -68.23 -66.82 56.69
N TYR A 607 -68.45 -67.97 57.32
CA TYR A 607 -67.40 -68.70 58.04
C TYR A 607 -66.35 -69.30 57.08
N ALA A 608 -66.79 -70.03 56.06
CA ALA A 608 -65.90 -70.63 55.06
C ALA A 608 -65.09 -69.57 54.28
N THR A 609 -65.69 -68.39 54.05
CA THR A 609 -65.04 -67.28 53.34
C THR A 609 -63.84 -66.70 54.11
N LYS A 610 -63.94 -66.57 55.44
CA LYS A 610 -62.83 -66.07 56.27
C LYS A 610 -61.64 -67.05 56.26
N GLN A 611 -61.91 -68.34 56.29
CA GLN A 611 -60.86 -69.37 56.30
C GLN A 611 -60.09 -69.43 54.96
N THR A 612 -60.79 -69.30 53.83
CA THR A 612 -60.15 -69.25 52.50
C THR A 612 -59.33 -67.97 52.28
N GLN A 613 -59.78 -66.82 52.78
CA GLN A 613 -59.00 -65.57 52.71
C GLN A 613 -57.69 -65.65 53.50
N ASN A 614 -57.71 -66.28 54.68
CA ASN A 614 -56.49 -66.50 55.47
C ASN A 614 -55.49 -67.42 54.75
N MET A 615 -55.96 -68.50 54.11
CA MET A 615 -55.10 -69.40 53.34
C MET A 615 -54.51 -68.71 52.08
N THR A 616 -55.29 -67.89 51.38
CA THR A 616 -54.79 -67.14 50.21
C THR A 616 -53.81 -66.03 50.60
N ALA A 617 -53.96 -65.40 51.77
CA ALA A 617 -52.97 -64.45 52.29
C ALA A 617 -51.63 -65.14 52.56
N GLN A 618 -51.63 -66.34 53.16
CA GLN A 618 -50.40 -67.11 53.40
C GLN A 618 -49.72 -67.54 52.09
N ALA A 619 -50.49 -67.96 51.08
CA ALA A 619 -49.94 -68.35 49.77
C ALA A 619 -49.27 -67.18 49.01
N ARG A 620 -49.80 -65.95 49.11
CA ARG A 620 -49.18 -64.76 48.49
C ARG A 620 -47.87 -64.35 49.13
N ILE A 621 -47.71 -64.58 50.44
CA ILE A 621 -46.46 -64.30 51.15
C ILE A 621 -45.36 -65.28 50.68
N LEU A 622 -45.71 -66.54 50.39
CA LEU A 622 -44.77 -67.54 49.88
C LEU A 622 -44.31 -67.26 48.44
N SER A 623 -45.19 -66.78 47.55
CA SER A 623 -44.83 -66.53 46.15
C SER A 623 -43.93 -65.30 45.94
N ALA A 624 -44.02 -64.28 46.79
CA ALA A 624 -43.15 -63.10 46.72
C ALA A 624 -41.67 -63.38 47.03
N SER A 625 -41.34 -64.54 47.63
CA SER A 625 -39.96 -64.89 48.01
C SER A 625 -39.12 -65.55 46.91
N ARG A 626 -39.69 -65.88 45.75
CA ARG A 626 -39.08 -66.81 44.76
C ARG A 626 -38.42 -66.19 43.52
N THR A 627 -38.30 -64.87 43.38
CA THR A 627 -37.77 -64.24 42.15
C THR A 627 -36.61 -63.26 42.40
N LYS A 628 -35.37 -63.70 42.16
CA LYS A 628 -34.17 -62.87 41.89
C LYS A 628 -33.81 -62.95 40.39
N PRO A 629 -33.43 -61.86 39.69
CA PRO A 629 -33.16 -61.89 38.25
C PRO A 629 -31.65 -61.98 37.90
N GLN A 630 -31.32 -62.62 36.77
CA GLN A 630 -30.01 -62.66 36.11
C GLN A 630 -29.99 -61.73 34.86
N PRO A 631 -28.87 -61.08 34.49
CA PRO A 631 -28.80 -60.09 33.42
C PRO A 631 -28.46 -60.65 32.02
N LYS A 632 -28.84 -59.87 31.00
CA LYS A 632 -28.85 -60.14 29.55
C LYS A 632 -27.46 -60.22 28.89
N ALA A 633 -27.36 -61.02 27.82
CA ALA A 633 -26.30 -60.94 26.81
C ALA A 633 -26.89 -60.63 25.41
N THR A 634 -26.21 -59.75 24.69
CA THR A 634 -26.50 -59.21 23.34
C THR A 634 -25.86 -60.07 22.24
N VAL A 635 -26.52 -60.21 21.09
CA VAL A 635 -25.93 -60.75 19.85
C VAL A 635 -26.20 -59.79 18.70
N THR A 636 -25.11 -59.35 18.06
CA THR A 636 -24.99 -58.58 16.81
C THR A 636 -24.59 -59.50 15.67
N CYS A 637 -25.13 -59.30 14.46
CA CYS A 637 -24.60 -59.84 13.19
C CYS A 637 -24.94 -58.91 12.00
N PRO A 638 -24.17 -58.97 10.88
CA PRO A 638 -23.74 -57.78 10.14
C PRO A 638 -24.16 -57.68 8.66
N SER A 639 -23.66 -56.61 8.04
CA SER A 639 -23.80 -56.02 6.70
C SER A 639 -23.58 -56.90 5.46
N ASN A 640 -24.19 -56.52 4.34
CA ASN A 640 -23.67 -56.68 2.99
C ASN A 640 -23.90 -55.41 2.15
N GLN A 641 -22.84 -54.95 1.49
CA GLN A 641 -22.81 -53.92 0.44
C GLN A 641 -22.52 -54.62 -0.90
N GLU A 642 -23.18 -54.20 -1.97
CA GLU A 642 -22.64 -54.30 -3.34
C GLU A 642 -22.96 -53.00 -4.10
N PRO A 643 -22.08 -52.55 -5.04
CA PRO A 643 -22.25 -51.32 -5.80
C PRO A 643 -22.82 -51.58 -7.21
N ILE A 644 -23.52 -50.60 -7.77
CA ILE A 644 -23.87 -50.54 -9.20
C ILE A 644 -23.49 -49.16 -9.76
N ALA A 645 -22.98 -49.21 -10.99
CA ALA A 645 -22.52 -48.12 -11.86
C ALA A 645 -23.60 -47.11 -12.26
#